data_AF-A0A1M5XGU2-F1
#
_entry.id   AF-A0A1M5XGU2-F1
#
_cell.length_a   1.000
_cell.length_b   1.000
_cell.length_c   1.000
_cell.angle_alpha   90.00
_cell.angle_beta   90.00
_cell.angle_gamma   90.00
#
_symmetry.space_group_name_H-M   'P 1'
#
loop_
_entity.id
_entity.type
_entity.pdbx_description
1 polymer ?
#
loop_
_entity_poly.entity_id
_entity_poly.type
_entity_poly.pdbx_seq_one_letter_code
_entity_poly.pdbx_strand_id
1 'polypeptide(L)'
;MKKGRKKIALIIALGLLINLVLGNVYAENITSSIKKHNAKTTINPVVQSIEGLEINKVVNNVKDFDIHNPQYDLTLTAKIKAGIESGKPLDIAMVLDRSGSMNERITNTYETSDIGKRTPNINGEYYVNFSGDLINYERVSYNSSAGVWEAGGKWIKYLMGGAGQYGKHITPGGQTIDVEFREFYEKTQFDGKDIYTPWIRYCIKRGDFIQQINLHYDNVNDESMWYYFEGGYAHYVTPEKGATGENDRYEFYELKEENVKKIEVLKREANKFIDEVATKSSDSTIDIISFDTDVSNDTKGFISLDSQNKVNSIKEKVDALTPISATSTDLALAEALNAMKSLPINNNRKRVVVLITDGEPSRGSIEPEELIRDALVYTDTLKSPEVNSYIYSLGIFSDAELANLKAQQFMKDAATPEDTTSNPTKKYFFNCMGSNSLSGVFDQIIGEIGLNLDNSKVKDYIDPKFVITEESKALLISQGAEITMEIIDGVSYEVVIWNTDIKPNTEGFTGTVTIKPKDSSVYGTGLPTNIEGVSAVYDSTGANIGSFPLPNVDIVNLADELHQEKKSIKVDEFNTSDRTYKITLTAWTTLQKLEIIDPNTGLTDYGASGVKNATVKDYLDPRFEPTQKFLEDIKATPDVQAIQDVSGNWCIEWSNQFIPYMKVDDTTIAKWSKEIEVRAKDEFIGGNDITTNISSISGIYKDDNKLIEFDKPTVNVPIKFNVRDKETTIFYGENVPTTGVEEFMFNAKTPDCFLGQEETGTFLYTWFKEDGTTLIGNISDLSKISPRNTEVYKLKVEFIPNKIGDISQGSGGGIKVENTSSIGSYTVNIVKGQVNAIKKLRGSEIWFPNGDPIFTFKLERLDERDNVVEELYDVVRFEKNDVIIGDEYTSKSVSFQGLKKGKYRLSESQNLRYNFESNAINILKPCKGEQLGENLVFYVGYEDINNSTTNLSNNEGEGIFINQKVSDKYFTHTDVLKNTINIKK
;
A
#
# COMPACT_ATOMS: atom_id res chain seq x y z
N MET A 1 5.64 24.07 42.79
CA MET A 1 5.45 22.68 43.25
C MET A 1 4.38 21.98 42.39
N LYS A 2 4.79 20.92 41.68
CA LYS A 2 4.04 19.74 41.16
C LYS A 2 2.98 19.87 40.02
N LYS A 3 3.40 19.32 38.85
CA LYS A 3 2.75 18.35 37.90
C LYS A 3 1.37 18.70 37.29
N GLY A 4 1.06 18.49 36.00
CA GLY A 4 1.70 17.73 34.91
C GLY A 4 0.86 16.54 34.41
N ARG A 5 0.51 16.55 33.10
CA ARG A 5 0.13 15.44 32.19
C ARG A 5 -1.24 14.72 32.36
N LYS A 6 -2.12 14.85 31.34
CA LYS A 6 -2.69 13.76 30.49
C LYS A 6 -3.87 14.30 29.65
N LYS A 7 -4.02 13.76 28.42
CA LYS A 7 -5.07 13.96 27.40
C LYS A 7 -4.78 14.97 26.27
N ILE A 8 -3.81 14.62 25.42
CA ILE A 8 -3.90 14.86 23.97
C ILE A 8 -3.80 13.47 23.32
N ALA A 9 -4.96 12.85 23.12
CA ALA A 9 -5.17 11.60 22.38
C ALA A 9 -6.66 11.54 22.04
N LEU A 10 -7.14 12.47 21.18
CA LEU A 10 -8.52 12.44 20.67
C LEU A 10 -8.75 13.31 19.43
N ILE A 11 -7.74 13.52 18.56
CA ILE A 11 -7.92 14.18 17.25
C ILE A 11 -7.01 13.51 16.20
N ILE A 12 -7.10 12.18 16.06
CA ILE A 12 -6.70 11.42 14.86
C ILE A 12 -7.64 10.21 14.81
N ALA A 13 -8.93 10.45 14.51
CA ALA A 13 -9.91 9.37 14.37
C ALA A 13 -11.01 9.68 13.35
N LEU A 14 -10.87 10.73 12.53
CA LEU A 14 -11.88 11.09 11.53
C LEU A 14 -11.19 11.72 10.31
N GLY A 15 -10.62 10.89 9.46
CA GLY A 15 -9.97 11.33 8.23
C GLY A 15 -9.12 10.26 7.59
N LEU A 16 -9.71 9.12 7.23
CA LEU A 16 -9.23 8.18 6.21
C LEU A 16 -10.30 7.10 6.00
N LEU A 17 -11.36 7.49 5.29
CA LEU A 17 -12.27 6.59 4.60
C LEU A 17 -12.21 7.03 3.13
N ILE A 18 -12.03 6.07 2.22
CA ILE A 18 -11.77 6.19 0.77
C ILE A 18 -10.29 6.02 0.38
N ASN A 19 -9.83 4.77 0.39
CA ASN A 19 -9.06 4.10 -0.67
C ASN A 19 -8.62 2.71 -0.17
N LEU A 20 -9.60 1.82 0.05
CA LEU A 20 -9.34 0.43 0.41
C LEU A 20 -10.19 -0.49 -0.46
N VAL A 21 -10.02 -0.36 -1.78
CA VAL A 21 -10.46 -1.34 -2.78
C VAL A 21 -9.42 -1.29 -3.91
N LEU A 22 -8.80 -2.45 -4.17
CA LEU A 22 -7.78 -2.78 -5.18
C LEU A 22 -6.32 -2.55 -4.77
N GLY A 23 -5.70 -3.63 -4.29
CA GLY A 23 -4.25 -3.71 -4.08
C GLY A 23 -3.74 -5.08 -3.66
N ASN A 24 -4.41 -6.18 -4.01
CA ASN A 24 -3.89 -7.54 -3.81
C ASN A 24 -3.87 -8.26 -5.15
N VAL A 25 -2.77 -8.08 -5.89
CA VAL A 25 -2.34 -9.03 -6.92
C VAL A 25 -0.84 -9.21 -6.71
N TYR A 26 -0.47 -10.25 -5.99
CA TYR A 26 0.88 -10.79 -6.02
C TYR A 26 0.80 -12.20 -6.63
N ALA A 27 1.54 -12.35 -7.73
CA ALA A 27 1.82 -13.56 -8.49
C ALA A 27 0.66 -14.22 -9.28
N GLU A 28 0.41 -13.73 -10.49
CA GLU A 28 0.16 -14.62 -11.63
C GLU A 28 1.31 -14.46 -12.64
N ASN A 29 1.86 -15.59 -13.08
CA ASN A 29 2.83 -15.67 -14.17
C ASN A 29 2.23 -15.10 -15.46
N ILE A 30 2.60 -13.88 -15.85
CA ILE A 30 2.30 -13.34 -17.19
C ILE A 30 3.60 -13.13 -17.95
N THR A 31 4.00 -14.18 -18.68
CA THR A 31 4.83 -14.05 -19.87
C THR A 31 3.96 -13.56 -21.03
N SER A 32 3.66 -12.25 -21.09
CA SER A 32 3.32 -11.56 -22.34
C SER A 32 3.19 -10.04 -22.16
N SER A 33 4.15 -9.31 -22.74
CA SER A 33 4.04 -7.94 -23.28
C SER A 33 3.24 -6.89 -22.50
N ILE A 34 3.91 -6.12 -21.63
CA ILE A 34 3.46 -4.77 -21.23
C ILE A 34 4.61 -3.77 -21.29
N LYS A 35 4.32 -2.62 -21.91
CA LYS A 35 5.18 -1.45 -22.07
C LYS A 35 5.67 -0.94 -20.70
N LYS A 36 6.98 -0.64 -20.63
CA LYS A 36 7.68 0.03 -19.53
C LYS A 36 6.91 1.26 -19.02
N HIS A 37 6.26 1.14 -17.88
CA HIS A 37 6.05 2.26 -16.98
C HIS A 37 7.27 2.31 -16.06
N ASN A 38 8.19 3.24 -16.33
CA ASN A 38 9.36 3.49 -15.49
C ASN A 38 8.90 4.15 -14.18
N ALA A 39 8.48 3.37 -13.19
CA ALA A 39 8.66 3.76 -11.80
C ALA A 39 10.15 3.65 -11.51
N LYS A 40 10.83 4.76 -11.27
CA LYS A 40 12.20 4.74 -10.75
C LYS A 40 12.14 4.14 -9.34
N THR A 41 12.38 2.84 -9.21
CA THR A 41 12.82 2.25 -7.95
C THR A 41 14.20 2.86 -7.68
N THR A 42 14.27 3.77 -6.72
CA THR A 42 15.54 4.31 -6.25
C THR A 42 16.23 3.16 -5.51
N ILE A 43 17.18 2.49 -6.16
CA ILE A 43 18.01 1.48 -5.49
C ILE A 43 18.85 2.25 -4.47
N ASN A 44 18.67 1.96 -3.17
CA ASN A 44 19.57 2.51 -2.15
C ASN A 44 20.97 1.97 -2.43
N PRO A 45 21.97 2.84 -2.66
CA PRO A 45 23.28 2.38 -3.08
C PRO A 45 23.93 1.55 -1.98
N VAL A 46 24.42 0.36 -2.34
CA VAL A 46 25.23 -0.48 -1.45
C VAL A 46 26.52 0.27 -1.11
N VAL A 47 26.72 0.55 0.17
CA VAL A 47 27.94 1.21 0.67
C VAL A 47 28.97 0.15 1.01
N GLN A 48 30.14 0.21 0.38
CA GLN A 48 31.27 -0.64 0.75
C GLN A 48 31.74 -0.32 2.17
N SER A 49 32.07 -1.34 2.94
CA SER A 49 32.61 -1.18 4.29
C SER A 49 33.89 -0.34 4.27
N ILE A 50 33.99 0.62 5.18
CA ILE A 50 35.23 1.38 5.40
C ILE A 50 36.40 0.43 5.67
N GLU A 51 37.61 0.85 5.30
CA GLU A 51 38.80 0.04 5.49
C GLU A 51 39.00 -0.35 6.96
N GLY A 52 39.17 -1.64 7.21
CA GLY A 52 39.34 -2.19 8.55
C GLY A 52 38.06 -2.66 9.23
N LEU A 53 36.86 -2.33 8.72
CA LEU A 53 35.59 -2.88 9.21
C LEU A 53 35.19 -4.13 8.41
N GLU A 54 35.07 -5.27 9.06
CA GLU A 54 34.56 -6.51 8.49
C GLU A 54 33.10 -6.71 8.90
N ILE A 55 32.20 -6.80 7.91
CA ILE A 55 30.78 -7.05 8.11
C ILE A 55 30.34 -8.33 7.41
N ASN A 56 29.43 -9.07 8.03
CA ASN A 56 28.82 -10.25 7.44
C ASN A 56 27.36 -10.36 7.90
N LYS A 57 26.54 -10.95 7.04
CA LYS A 57 25.16 -11.27 7.36
C LYS A 57 24.78 -12.60 6.74
N VAL A 58 24.26 -13.49 7.57
CA VAL A 58 23.83 -14.82 7.16
C VAL A 58 22.39 -15.06 7.58
N VAL A 59 21.68 -15.86 6.80
CA VAL A 59 20.36 -16.39 7.15
C VAL A 59 20.48 -17.88 7.36
N ASN A 60 19.88 -18.38 8.43
CA ASN A 60 19.75 -19.80 8.70
C ASN A 60 18.30 -20.12 9.09
N ASN A 61 17.87 -21.34 8.82
CA ASN A 61 16.65 -21.86 9.41
C ASN A 61 16.83 -21.95 10.93
N VAL A 62 15.78 -21.66 11.70
CA VAL A 62 15.80 -21.91 13.15
C VAL A 62 16.02 -23.41 13.45
N LYS A 63 16.54 -23.73 14.63
CA LYS A 63 16.91 -25.12 15.02
C LYS A 63 15.78 -26.14 14.81
N ASP A 64 14.55 -25.76 15.10
CA ASP A 64 13.35 -26.59 14.96
C ASP A 64 12.48 -26.13 13.78
N PHE A 65 13.09 -25.96 12.60
CA PHE A 65 12.44 -25.42 11.42
C PHE A 65 11.15 -26.15 11.06
N ASP A 66 10.03 -25.43 11.06
CA ASP A 66 8.73 -25.91 10.64
C ASP A 66 8.38 -25.29 9.29
N ILE A 67 8.33 -26.12 8.23
CA ILE A 67 7.95 -25.66 6.89
C ILE A 67 6.55 -25.04 6.84
N HIS A 68 5.68 -25.38 7.79
CA HIS A 68 4.33 -24.84 7.90
C HIS A 68 4.26 -23.50 8.64
N ASN A 69 5.32 -23.12 9.34
CA ASN A 69 5.49 -21.84 10.03
C ASN A 69 6.98 -21.47 10.02
N PRO A 70 7.54 -21.18 8.82
CA PRO A 70 8.98 -21.05 8.66
C PRO A 70 9.48 -19.82 9.43
N GLN A 71 10.56 -20.01 10.15
CA GLN A 71 11.27 -18.93 10.85
C GLN A 71 12.74 -18.99 10.49
N TYR A 72 13.35 -17.82 10.40
CA TYR A 72 14.73 -17.66 9.94
C TYR A 72 15.48 -16.76 10.89
N ASP A 73 16.68 -17.18 11.28
CA ASP A 73 17.62 -16.40 12.06
C ASP A 73 18.54 -15.61 11.12
N LEU A 74 18.42 -14.29 11.16
CA LEU A 74 19.33 -13.35 10.53
C LEU A 74 20.44 -13.00 11.51
N THR A 75 21.65 -13.51 11.30
CA THR A 75 22.81 -13.18 12.12
C THR A 75 23.68 -12.16 11.43
N LEU A 76 23.82 -10.99 12.04
CA LEU A 76 24.67 -9.89 11.61
C LEU A 76 25.92 -9.86 12.48
N THR A 77 27.09 -9.74 11.86
CA THR A 77 28.36 -9.55 12.58
C THR A 77 29.11 -8.37 12.01
N ALA A 78 29.61 -7.49 12.87
CA ALA A 78 30.47 -6.36 12.49
C ALA A 78 31.66 -6.26 13.44
N LYS A 79 32.88 -6.33 12.92
CA LYS A 79 34.10 -6.33 13.75
C LYS A 79 35.23 -5.59 13.06
N ILE A 80 36.16 -5.04 13.84
CA ILE A 80 37.39 -4.47 13.29
C ILE A 80 38.38 -5.59 12.96
N LYS A 81 39.01 -5.51 11.79
CA LYS A 81 40.02 -6.45 11.31
C LYS A 81 41.16 -6.60 12.30
N ALA A 82 41.62 -7.83 12.49
CA ALA A 82 42.72 -8.14 13.40
C ALA A 82 44.01 -7.42 13.00
N GLY A 83 44.77 -6.93 13.99
CA GLY A 83 46.05 -6.23 13.79
C GLY A 83 45.95 -4.71 13.67
N ILE A 84 44.74 -4.14 13.68
CA ILE A 84 44.56 -2.69 13.84
C ILE A 84 44.67 -2.36 15.34
N GLU A 85 45.55 -1.44 15.71
CA GLU A 85 45.66 -0.98 17.10
C GLU A 85 44.55 0.03 17.44
N SER A 86 44.12 0.04 18.70
CA SER A 86 43.25 1.10 19.23
C SER A 86 44.09 2.36 19.39
N GLY A 87 43.82 3.39 18.60
CA GLY A 87 44.39 4.70 18.87
C GLY A 87 43.56 5.47 19.88
N LYS A 88 44.07 6.65 20.25
CA LYS A 88 43.45 7.54 21.25
C LYS A 88 42.70 8.65 20.52
N PRO A 89 41.55 9.12 21.04
CA PRO A 89 40.93 10.33 20.54
C PRO A 89 41.93 11.50 20.55
N LEU A 90 41.85 12.34 19.53
CA LEU A 90 42.71 13.50 19.38
C LEU A 90 41.98 14.77 19.81
N ASP A 91 42.72 15.70 20.40
CA ASP A 91 42.33 17.10 20.50
C ASP A 91 43.18 17.87 19.51
N ILE A 92 42.58 18.31 18.40
CA ILE A 92 43.28 18.84 17.23
C ILE A 92 43.00 20.34 17.13
N ALA A 93 44.03 21.18 17.29
CA ALA A 93 43.96 22.57 16.87
C ALA A 93 44.51 22.70 15.46
N MET A 94 43.65 22.98 14.48
CA MET A 94 44.06 23.29 13.11
C MET A 94 44.33 24.79 13.03
N VAL A 95 45.61 25.14 12.87
CA VAL A 95 46.10 26.52 12.78
C VAL A 95 46.31 26.82 11.29
N LEU A 96 45.35 27.53 10.70
CA LEU A 96 45.17 27.64 9.26
C LEU A 96 45.50 29.05 8.78
N ASP A 97 46.53 29.15 7.95
CA ASP A 97 46.93 30.39 7.32
C ASP A 97 45.91 30.85 6.28
N ARG A 98 45.51 32.11 6.38
CA ARG A 98 44.68 32.83 5.41
C ARG A 98 45.28 34.19 5.04
N SER A 99 46.60 34.31 5.13
CA SER A 99 47.36 35.46 4.67
C SER A 99 47.18 35.71 3.17
N GLY A 100 47.61 36.88 2.70
CA GLY A 100 47.48 37.28 1.29
C GLY A 100 48.22 36.34 0.34
N SER A 101 49.36 35.79 0.76
CA SER A 101 50.15 34.80 0.01
C SER A 101 49.35 33.52 -0.25
N MET A 102 48.40 33.16 0.61
CA MET A 102 47.52 32.00 0.40
C MET A 102 46.59 32.13 -0.81
N ASN A 103 46.47 33.33 -1.38
CA ASN A 103 45.77 33.59 -2.65
C ASN A 103 46.61 33.25 -3.89
N GLU A 104 47.92 33.01 -3.71
CA GLU A 104 48.82 32.57 -4.76
C GLU A 104 48.57 31.11 -5.14
N ARG A 105 49.08 30.74 -6.30
CA ARG A 105 49.05 29.37 -6.78
C ARG A 105 50.09 28.53 -6.06
N ILE A 106 49.73 27.29 -5.76
CA ILE A 106 50.65 26.33 -5.16
C ILE A 106 51.70 25.91 -6.19
N THR A 107 52.95 25.77 -5.76
CA THR A 107 54.02 25.19 -6.58
C THR A 107 54.25 23.74 -6.16
N ASN A 108 54.47 22.88 -7.14
CA ASN A 108 54.60 21.44 -6.95
C ASN A 108 55.88 20.91 -7.60
N THR A 109 56.35 19.74 -7.16
CA THR A 109 57.57 19.09 -7.64
C THR A 109 57.25 17.84 -8.45
N TYR A 110 57.93 17.67 -9.58
CA TYR A 110 57.75 16.54 -10.49
C TYR A 110 59.09 15.87 -10.82
N GLU A 111 59.15 14.55 -10.72
CA GLU A 111 60.31 13.77 -11.20
C GLU A 111 60.52 13.98 -12.70
N THR A 112 61.77 14.08 -13.13
CA THR A 112 62.10 14.32 -14.54
C THR A 112 63.42 13.66 -14.94
N SER A 113 63.45 13.02 -16.12
CA SER A 113 64.67 12.44 -16.70
C SER A 113 65.39 13.38 -17.66
N ASP A 114 64.75 14.48 -18.06
CA ASP A 114 65.18 15.33 -19.18
C ASP A 114 65.83 16.63 -18.70
N ILE A 115 66.74 16.51 -17.74
CA ILE A 115 67.42 17.65 -17.11
C ILE A 115 68.18 18.45 -18.19
N GLY A 116 67.71 19.68 -18.44
CA GLY A 116 68.27 20.59 -19.43
C GLY A 116 68.10 20.20 -20.91
N LYS A 117 67.27 19.19 -21.23
CA LYS A 117 67.09 18.68 -22.60
C LYS A 117 65.70 18.93 -23.19
N ARG A 118 64.81 19.61 -22.47
CA ARG A 118 63.45 19.88 -22.92
C ARG A 118 63.41 20.89 -24.06
N THR A 119 62.52 20.63 -25.03
CA THR A 119 62.29 21.52 -26.19
C THR A 119 60.97 22.27 -26.02
N PRO A 120 60.95 23.62 -26.21
CA PRO A 120 59.72 24.41 -26.14
C PRO A 120 58.66 23.92 -27.12
N ASN A 121 57.40 23.92 -26.69
CA ASN A 121 56.27 23.65 -27.58
C ASN A 121 56.17 24.80 -28.59
N ILE A 122 56.18 24.50 -29.89
CA ILE A 122 56.11 25.53 -30.95
C ILE A 122 54.87 26.43 -30.86
N ASN A 123 53.80 25.97 -30.21
CA ASN A 123 52.57 26.72 -29.97
C ASN A 123 52.51 27.39 -28.59
N GLY A 124 53.56 27.25 -27.78
CA GLY A 124 53.64 27.83 -26.44
C GLY A 124 53.83 29.34 -26.48
N GLU A 125 53.38 30.02 -25.42
CA GLU A 125 53.60 31.45 -25.24
C GLU A 125 54.82 31.67 -24.33
N TYR A 126 55.94 32.02 -24.96
CA TYR A 126 57.20 32.26 -24.27
C TYR A 126 57.72 33.67 -24.52
N TYR A 127 58.62 34.09 -23.65
CA TYR A 127 59.24 35.40 -23.66
C TYR A 127 60.76 35.27 -23.45
N VAL A 128 61.53 36.21 -23.98
CA VAL A 128 62.98 36.28 -23.81
C VAL A 128 63.40 37.66 -23.34
N ASN A 129 64.50 37.72 -22.60
CA ASN A 129 65.09 38.95 -22.12
C ASN A 129 66.39 39.28 -22.89
N PHE A 130 66.44 40.47 -23.49
CA PHE A 130 67.60 40.92 -24.28
C PHE A 130 68.53 41.87 -23.52
N SER A 131 67.98 42.70 -22.63
CA SER A 131 68.66 43.79 -21.91
C SER A 131 69.45 43.34 -20.70
N GLY A 132 69.18 42.14 -20.18
CA GLY A 132 69.75 41.66 -18.92
C GLY A 132 69.20 42.40 -17.68
N ASP A 133 68.23 43.31 -17.88
CA ASP A 133 67.46 43.94 -16.80
C ASP A 133 66.20 43.15 -16.50
N LEU A 134 65.69 43.18 -15.26
CA LEU A 134 64.57 42.31 -14.85
C LEU A 134 63.19 42.75 -15.39
N ILE A 135 63.13 43.65 -16.38
CA ILE A 135 61.89 44.38 -16.73
C ILE A 135 61.51 44.30 -18.21
N ASN A 136 62.47 44.09 -19.12
CA ASN A 136 62.18 44.07 -20.57
C ASN A 136 62.16 42.65 -21.14
N TYR A 137 60.95 42.11 -21.30
CA TYR A 137 60.70 40.80 -21.91
C TYR A 137 59.94 40.95 -23.22
N GLU A 138 60.41 40.27 -24.26
CA GLU A 138 59.77 40.23 -25.57
C GLU A 138 59.20 38.85 -25.85
N ARG A 139 57.97 38.79 -26.38
CA ARG A 139 57.35 37.53 -26.78
C ARG A 139 58.09 36.93 -27.97
N VAL A 140 58.44 35.64 -27.88
CA VAL A 140 58.99 34.90 -29.03
C VAL A 140 57.87 34.31 -29.88
N SER A 141 58.10 34.22 -31.19
CA SER A 141 57.20 33.57 -32.14
C SER A 141 57.94 32.49 -32.92
N TYR A 142 57.35 31.29 -33.06
CA TYR A 142 57.99 30.20 -33.80
C TYR A 142 57.82 30.37 -35.31
N ASN A 143 58.92 30.39 -36.05
CA ASN A 143 58.92 30.43 -37.51
C ASN A 143 59.08 29.02 -38.09
N SER A 144 57.98 28.43 -38.57
CA SER A 144 57.96 27.07 -39.12
C SER A 144 58.80 26.88 -40.38
N SER A 145 59.03 27.95 -41.16
CA SER A 145 59.85 27.89 -42.39
C SER A 145 61.34 27.91 -42.07
N ALA A 146 61.75 28.63 -41.02
CA ALA A 146 63.13 28.68 -40.55
C ALA A 146 63.47 27.58 -39.54
N GLY A 147 62.48 27.00 -38.86
CA GLY A 147 62.67 25.98 -37.82
C GLY A 147 63.17 26.52 -36.47
N VAL A 148 63.08 27.83 -36.25
CA VAL A 148 63.60 28.56 -35.07
C VAL A 148 62.62 29.63 -34.60
N TRP A 149 62.81 30.13 -33.38
CA TRP A 149 62.02 31.22 -32.82
C TRP A 149 62.54 32.59 -33.27
N GLU A 150 61.72 33.63 -33.21
CA GLU A 150 62.09 35.00 -33.56
C GLU A 150 61.59 35.98 -32.49
N ALA A 151 62.45 36.90 -32.05
CA ALA A 151 62.13 38.06 -31.21
C ALA A 151 63.18 39.16 -31.40
N GLY A 152 62.84 40.43 -31.23
CA GLY A 152 63.78 41.55 -31.36
C GLY A 152 64.55 41.63 -32.68
N GLY A 153 64.00 41.06 -33.78
CA GLY A 153 64.67 40.97 -35.09
C GLY A 153 65.81 39.94 -35.16
N LYS A 154 65.87 39.01 -34.19
CA LYS A 154 66.91 37.98 -34.06
C LYS A 154 66.29 36.59 -34.11
N TRP A 155 67.02 35.63 -34.68
CA TRP A 155 66.65 34.21 -34.61
C TRP A 155 67.09 33.62 -33.27
N ILE A 156 66.18 32.95 -32.57
CA ILE A 156 66.37 32.48 -31.22
C ILE A 156 66.22 30.95 -31.15
N LYS A 157 67.10 30.30 -30.39
CA LYS A 157 66.93 28.93 -29.91
C LYS A 157 66.86 28.92 -28.39
N TYR A 158 65.99 28.09 -27.85
CA TYR A 158 65.96 27.87 -26.41
C TYR A 158 67.22 27.16 -25.95
N LEU A 159 67.84 27.70 -24.91
CA LEU A 159 68.86 27.05 -24.09
C LEU A 159 68.73 27.60 -22.68
N MET A 160 68.53 26.70 -21.71
CA MET A 160 68.51 27.06 -20.31
C MET A 160 69.85 27.69 -19.89
N GLY A 161 69.81 28.79 -19.12
CA GLY A 161 71.02 29.53 -18.72
C GLY A 161 71.84 30.15 -19.87
N GLY A 162 71.36 30.08 -21.13
CA GLY A 162 72.14 30.43 -22.33
C GLY A 162 72.22 31.93 -22.67
N ALA A 163 71.93 32.84 -21.75
CA ALA A 163 71.79 34.27 -22.05
C ALA A 163 73.04 34.85 -22.75
N GLY A 164 72.89 35.27 -24.02
CA GLY A 164 73.94 35.96 -24.78
C GLY A 164 74.88 35.07 -25.60
N GLN A 165 74.55 33.80 -25.79
CA GLN A 165 75.32 32.87 -26.63
C GLN A 165 74.85 32.90 -28.09
N TYR A 166 75.78 32.67 -29.02
CA TYR A 166 75.51 32.66 -30.46
C TYR A 166 75.88 31.30 -31.06
N GLY A 167 75.09 30.85 -32.02
CA GLY A 167 75.34 29.61 -32.75
C GLY A 167 74.87 29.69 -34.20
N LYS A 168 75.05 28.58 -34.92
CA LYS A 168 74.55 28.40 -36.29
C LYS A 168 73.38 27.43 -36.30
N HIS A 169 72.35 27.70 -37.11
CA HIS A 169 71.25 26.79 -37.37
C HIS A 169 71.08 26.54 -38.86
N ILE A 170 70.89 25.28 -39.25
CA ILE A 170 70.54 24.91 -40.62
C ILE A 170 69.02 24.84 -40.70
N THR A 171 68.43 25.76 -41.45
CA THR A 171 66.99 25.79 -41.73
C THR A 171 66.55 24.52 -42.49
N PRO A 172 65.25 24.17 -42.47
CA PRO A 172 64.72 23.06 -43.28
C PRO A 172 65.05 23.14 -44.78
N GLY A 173 65.27 24.35 -45.32
CA GLY A 173 65.68 24.58 -46.71
C GLY A 173 67.19 24.49 -46.97
N GLY A 174 68.00 24.10 -45.97
CA GLY A 174 69.45 23.92 -46.09
C GLY A 174 70.30 25.19 -45.93
N GLN A 175 69.69 26.35 -45.64
CA GLN A 175 70.42 27.60 -45.38
C GLN A 175 70.92 27.65 -43.93
N THR A 176 72.15 28.11 -43.73
CA THR A 176 72.72 28.37 -42.40
C THR A 176 72.44 29.80 -41.96
N ILE A 177 71.79 29.98 -40.81
CA ILE A 177 71.50 31.27 -40.17
C ILE A 177 72.17 31.37 -38.80
N ASP A 178 72.49 32.60 -38.38
CA ASP A 178 72.95 32.89 -37.02
C ASP A 178 71.77 32.89 -36.06
N VAL A 179 71.92 32.21 -34.92
CA VAL A 179 70.91 32.14 -33.86
C VAL A 179 71.51 32.55 -32.52
N GLU A 180 70.72 33.23 -31.70
CA GLU A 180 71.03 33.44 -30.29
C GLU A 180 70.39 32.35 -29.45
N PHE A 181 71.16 31.74 -28.56
CA PHE A 181 70.60 30.91 -27.52
C PHE A 181 70.09 31.81 -26.38
N ARG A 182 68.87 31.56 -25.92
CA ARG A 182 68.23 32.33 -24.84
C ARG A 182 67.40 31.41 -23.96
N GLU A 183 67.34 31.76 -22.69
CA GLU A 183 66.38 31.17 -21.77
C GLU A 183 64.98 31.71 -22.09
N PHE A 184 63.98 30.83 -22.00
CA PHE A 184 62.58 31.18 -22.21
C PHE A 184 61.89 31.38 -20.87
N TYR A 185 61.00 32.36 -20.83
CA TYR A 185 60.20 32.72 -19.68
C TYR A 185 58.72 32.58 -20.02
N GLU A 186 57.94 32.14 -19.05
CA GLU A 186 56.48 32.20 -19.10
C GLU A 186 56.01 33.47 -18.40
N LYS A 187 54.89 34.02 -18.88
CA LYS A 187 54.29 35.23 -18.33
C LYS A 187 53.08 34.88 -17.48
N THR A 188 53.11 35.29 -16.22
CA THR A 188 51.95 35.28 -15.32
C THR A 188 51.55 36.72 -14.97
N GLN A 189 50.30 36.92 -14.57
CA GLN A 189 49.84 38.21 -14.03
C GLN A 189 49.60 38.09 -12.53
N PHE A 190 50.20 39.00 -11.78
CA PHE A 190 49.99 39.14 -10.34
C PHE A 190 49.75 40.61 -10.01
N ASP A 191 48.62 40.90 -9.37
CA ASP A 191 48.20 42.26 -9.00
C ASP A 191 48.29 43.30 -10.15
N GLY A 192 47.91 42.87 -11.36
CA GLY A 192 47.95 43.72 -12.56
C GLY A 192 49.35 43.97 -13.13
N LYS A 193 50.40 43.35 -12.59
CA LYS A 193 51.76 43.37 -13.12
C LYS A 193 52.09 42.05 -13.80
N ASP A 194 52.80 42.13 -14.93
CA ASP A 194 53.33 40.96 -15.61
C ASP A 194 54.59 40.48 -14.87
N ILE A 195 54.57 39.22 -14.43
CA ILE A 195 55.71 38.50 -13.85
C ILE A 195 56.20 37.49 -14.89
N TYR A 196 57.52 37.44 -15.09
CA TYR A 196 58.15 36.53 -16.03
C TYR A 196 59.00 35.53 -15.25
N THR A 197 58.62 34.27 -15.27
CA THR A 197 59.34 33.18 -14.57
C THR A 197 60.03 32.28 -15.60
N PRO A 198 61.24 31.77 -15.33
CA PRO A 198 61.87 30.80 -16.22
C PRO A 198 60.92 29.64 -16.51
N TRP A 199 60.78 29.30 -17.80
CA TRP A 199 59.86 28.27 -18.26
C TRP A 199 60.15 26.91 -17.62
N ILE A 200 61.43 26.63 -17.36
CA ILE A 200 61.86 25.42 -16.66
C ILE A 200 62.66 25.84 -15.44
N ARG A 201 62.23 25.35 -14.28
CA ARG A 201 62.88 25.56 -12.99
C ARG A 201 63.13 24.21 -12.36
N TYR A 202 64.29 24.05 -11.74
CA TYR A 202 64.65 22.82 -11.05
C TYR A 202 64.89 23.08 -9.57
N CYS A 203 64.65 22.06 -8.77
CA CYS A 203 64.99 22.03 -7.36
C CYS A 203 65.61 20.70 -6.97
N ILE A 204 66.26 20.69 -5.81
CA ILE A 204 66.76 19.49 -5.13
C ILE A 204 66.11 19.35 -3.76
N LYS A 205 66.03 18.13 -3.26
CA LYS A 205 65.66 17.82 -1.87
C LYS A 205 66.93 17.77 -1.01
N ARG A 206 67.07 18.68 -0.04
CA ARG A 206 68.16 18.70 0.95
C ARG A 206 67.59 18.32 2.32
N GLY A 207 67.62 17.03 2.65
CA GLY A 207 66.87 16.51 3.80
C GLY A 207 65.38 16.74 3.60
N ASP A 208 64.76 17.51 4.49
CA ASP A 208 63.33 17.86 4.40
C ASP A 208 63.08 19.13 3.58
N PHE A 209 64.13 19.88 3.24
CA PHE A 209 64.02 21.16 2.55
C PHE A 209 64.01 20.99 1.03
N ILE A 210 63.31 21.90 0.38
CA ILE A 210 63.28 22.03 -1.07
C ILE A 210 64.09 23.26 -1.42
N GLN A 211 65.18 23.05 -2.14
CA GLN A 211 66.12 24.09 -2.54
C GLN A 211 66.02 24.28 -4.06
N GLN A 212 65.59 25.46 -4.50
CA GLN A 212 65.67 25.83 -5.91
C GLN A 212 67.14 25.93 -6.34
N ILE A 213 67.44 25.42 -7.54
CA ILE A 213 68.77 25.42 -8.14
C ILE A 213 68.75 26.18 -9.48
N ASN A 214 69.89 26.77 -9.82
CA ASN A 214 70.11 27.54 -11.03
C ASN A 214 71.15 26.86 -11.91
N LEU A 215 71.11 27.14 -13.21
CA LEU A 215 72.12 26.72 -14.17
C LEU A 215 72.98 27.92 -14.58
N HIS A 216 74.29 27.77 -14.51
CA HIS A 216 75.25 28.67 -15.13
C HIS A 216 76.06 27.91 -16.19
N TYR A 217 76.23 28.50 -17.36
CA TYR A 217 77.12 27.96 -18.37
C TYR A 217 78.47 28.68 -18.34
N ASP A 218 79.55 27.92 -18.17
CA ASP A 218 80.92 28.42 -18.19
C ASP A 218 81.46 28.46 -19.62
N ASN A 219 81.53 29.68 -20.17
CA ASN A 219 82.06 29.92 -21.52
C ASN A 219 83.54 29.55 -21.68
N VAL A 220 84.31 29.43 -20.59
CA VAL A 220 85.75 29.11 -20.65
C VAL A 220 85.95 27.61 -20.86
N ASN A 221 85.14 26.80 -20.18
CA ASN A 221 85.28 25.35 -20.17
C ASN A 221 84.26 24.62 -21.05
N ASP A 222 83.30 25.34 -21.64
CA ASP A 222 82.21 24.76 -22.44
C ASP A 222 81.37 23.76 -21.62
N GLU A 223 81.14 24.09 -20.35
CA GLU A 223 80.46 23.21 -19.38
C GLU A 223 79.32 23.92 -18.64
N SER A 224 78.22 23.20 -18.43
CA SER A 224 77.06 23.66 -17.67
C SER A 224 77.18 23.24 -16.20
N MET A 225 77.22 24.20 -15.29
CA MET A 225 77.30 23.98 -13.84
C MET A 225 75.99 24.34 -13.15
N TRP A 226 75.44 23.40 -12.37
CA TRP A 226 74.27 23.63 -11.54
C TRP A 226 74.68 24.10 -10.15
N TYR A 227 73.96 25.05 -9.58
CA TYR A 227 74.30 25.60 -8.27
C TYR A 227 73.09 26.20 -7.55
N TYR A 228 73.20 26.37 -6.23
CA TYR A 228 72.30 27.20 -5.44
C TYR A 228 73.10 28.20 -4.61
N PHE A 229 72.44 29.25 -4.09
CA PHE A 229 73.06 30.21 -3.20
C PHE A 229 72.71 29.92 -1.74
N GLU A 230 73.70 29.90 -0.88
CA GLU A 230 73.53 29.78 0.58
C GLU A 230 74.58 30.66 1.26
N GLY A 231 74.14 31.52 2.19
CA GLY A 231 75.05 32.46 2.88
C GLY A 231 75.80 33.42 1.97
N GLY A 232 75.30 33.69 0.75
CA GLY A 232 75.96 34.52 -0.26
C GLY A 232 76.99 33.81 -1.12
N TYR A 233 77.18 32.50 -0.96
CA TYR A 233 78.12 31.68 -1.74
C TYR A 233 77.37 30.72 -2.68
N ALA A 234 77.93 30.49 -3.86
CA ALA A 234 77.41 29.51 -4.81
C ALA A 234 77.92 28.10 -4.46
N HIS A 235 77.00 27.15 -4.27
CA HIS A 235 77.26 25.74 -4.02
C HIS A 235 76.90 24.93 -5.25
N TYR A 236 77.89 24.29 -5.87
CA TYR A 236 77.72 23.53 -7.11
C TYR A 236 77.21 22.12 -6.84
N VAL A 237 76.28 21.66 -7.66
CA VAL A 237 75.62 20.35 -7.53
C VAL A 237 75.60 19.62 -8.86
N THR A 238 75.49 18.29 -8.82
CA THR A 238 75.42 17.44 -10.03
C THR A 238 74.13 16.62 -10.04
N PRO A 239 73.37 16.59 -11.15
CA PRO A 239 72.18 15.75 -11.27
C PRO A 239 72.53 14.26 -11.34
N GLU A 240 71.98 13.45 -10.45
CA GLU A 240 72.06 11.98 -10.48
C GLU A 240 70.74 11.36 -9.99
N LYS A 241 70.12 10.51 -10.82
CA LYS A 241 68.82 9.91 -10.51
C LYS A 241 68.90 9.02 -9.27
N GLY A 242 68.00 9.21 -8.31
CA GLY A 242 67.98 8.49 -7.03
C GLY A 242 69.05 8.93 -6.03
N ALA A 243 69.87 9.94 -6.33
CA ALA A 243 70.88 10.43 -5.40
C ALA A 243 70.28 11.34 -4.32
N THR A 244 70.80 11.21 -3.10
CA THR A 244 70.26 11.83 -1.88
C THR A 244 71.07 13.03 -1.40
N GLY A 245 72.15 13.40 -2.10
CA GLY A 245 73.03 14.51 -1.76
C GLY A 245 74.48 14.15 -1.44
N GLU A 246 74.85 12.86 -1.43
CA GLU A 246 76.25 12.46 -1.23
C GLU A 246 77.15 12.95 -2.37
N ASN A 247 78.31 13.53 -2.02
CA ASN A 247 79.27 14.13 -2.96
C ASN A 247 78.66 15.21 -3.89
N ASP A 248 77.74 16.03 -3.35
CA ASP A 248 77.02 17.09 -4.06
C ASP A 248 76.17 16.57 -5.24
N ARG A 249 75.80 15.29 -5.21
CA ARG A 249 74.96 14.65 -6.23
C ARG A 249 73.54 14.47 -5.74
N TYR A 250 72.59 15.02 -6.49
CA TYR A 250 71.18 15.04 -6.11
C TYR A 250 70.28 14.59 -7.26
N GLU A 251 69.17 13.95 -6.92
CA GLU A 251 68.04 13.86 -7.83
C GLU A 251 67.37 15.24 -7.97
N PHE A 252 67.15 15.64 -9.22
CA PHE A 252 66.54 16.93 -9.53
C PHE A 252 65.06 16.73 -9.84
N TYR A 253 64.27 17.71 -9.43
CA TYR A 253 62.84 17.76 -9.66
C TYR A 253 62.51 19.04 -10.42
N GLU A 254 61.53 18.98 -11.32
CA GLU A 254 60.98 20.16 -11.98
C GLU A 254 59.97 20.84 -11.05
N LEU A 255 60.08 22.16 -10.89
CA LEU A 255 59.11 22.99 -10.20
C LEU A 255 58.06 23.49 -11.18
N LYS A 256 56.79 23.27 -10.83
CA LYS A 256 55.66 23.71 -11.65
C LYS A 256 54.57 24.32 -10.79
N GLU A 257 54.12 25.49 -11.21
CA GLU A 257 52.97 26.16 -10.60
C GLU A 257 51.68 25.49 -11.06
N GLU A 258 50.82 25.11 -10.12
CA GLU A 258 49.54 24.50 -10.42
C GLU A 258 48.46 25.56 -10.61
N ASN A 259 47.44 25.26 -11.43
CA ASN A 259 46.33 26.18 -11.65
C ASN A 259 45.27 26.09 -10.53
N VAL A 260 45.71 26.02 -9.27
CA VAL A 260 44.89 25.96 -8.05
C VAL A 260 45.56 26.82 -6.98
N LYS A 261 44.76 27.57 -6.22
CA LYS A 261 45.28 28.43 -5.15
C LYS A 261 45.62 27.64 -3.89
N LYS A 262 46.63 28.08 -3.13
CA LYS A 262 47.04 27.48 -1.85
C LYS A 262 45.85 27.31 -0.88
N ILE A 263 45.02 28.35 -0.73
CA ILE A 263 43.82 28.32 0.14
C ILE A 263 42.76 27.29 -0.30
N GLU A 264 42.61 27.02 -1.61
CA GLU A 264 41.62 26.06 -2.12
C GLU A 264 42.04 24.62 -1.81
N VAL A 265 43.34 24.33 -1.92
CA VAL A 265 43.91 23.04 -1.51
C VAL A 265 43.73 22.84 -0.01
N LEU A 266 44.09 23.84 0.81
CA LEU A 266 43.93 23.77 2.26
C LEU A 266 42.50 23.41 2.66
N LYS A 267 41.50 24.13 2.13
CA LYS A 267 40.08 23.88 2.46
C LYS A 267 39.64 22.47 2.13
N ARG A 268 39.94 22.01 0.91
CA ARG A 268 39.54 20.69 0.43
C ARG A 268 40.12 19.58 1.29
N GLU A 269 41.43 19.64 1.55
CA GLU A 269 42.11 18.58 2.30
C GLU A 269 41.74 18.63 3.80
N ALA A 270 41.56 19.82 4.38
CA ALA A 270 41.10 19.97 5.77
C ALA A 270 39.69 19.40 5.96
N ASN A 271 38.75 19.68 5.05
CA ASN A 271 37.40 19.11 5.11
C ASN A 271 37.41 17.58 5.01
N LYS A 272 38.25 17.02 4.13
CA LYS A 272 38.43 15.57 4.00
C LYS A 272 38.98 14.97 5.30
N PHE A 273 40.00 15.61 5.88
CA PHE A 273 40.56 15.21 7.17
C PHE A 273 39.51 15.23 8.29
N ILE A 274 38.69 16.29 8.38
CA ILE A 274 37.60 16.38 9.36
C ILE A 274 36.61 15.22 9.22
N ASP A 275 36.18 14.88 8.00
CA ASP A 275 35.24 13.77 7.76
C ASP A 275 35.85 12.41 8.18
N GLU A 276 37.13 12.18 7.87
CA GLU A 276 37.80 10.93 8.21
C GLU A 276 38.08 10.79 9.72
N VAL A 277 38.45 11.88 10.40
CA VAL A 277 38.59 11.89 11.86
C VAL A 277 37.24 11.61 12.52
N ALA A 278 36.16 12.26 12.05
CA ALA A 278 34.82 12.03 12.58
C ALA A 278 34.38 10.57 12.43
N THR A 279 34.68 9.97 11.28
CA THR A 279 34.37 8.55 10.97
C THR A 279 35.15 7.59 11.88
N LYS A 280 36.45 7.83 12.09
CA LYS A 280 37.32 6.90 12.84
C LYS A 280 37.33 7.11 14.35
N SER A 281 37.01 8.31 14.82
CA SER A 281 36.92 8.65 16.24
C SER A 281 36.06 9.89 16.44
N SER A 282 34.77 9.69 16.65
CA SER A 282 33.84 10.78 16.97
C SER A 282 34.11 11.46 18.31
N ASP A 283 34.84 10.79 19.19
CA ASP A 283 35.33 11.34 20.45
C ASP A 283 36.44 12.35 20.25
N SER A 284 37.08 12.41 19.07
CA SER A 284 38.07 13.44 18.76
C SER A 284 37.42 14.82 18.70
N THR A 285 38.18 15.86 19.00
CA THR A 285 37.72 17.24 18.97
C THR A 285 38.59 18.07 18.04
N ILE A 286 37.98 19.03 17.35
CA ILE A 286 38.68 19.94 16.44
C ILE A 286 38.38 21.39 16.83
N ASP A 287 39.43 22.21 16.90
CA ASP A 287 39.39 23.67 17.00
C ASP A 287 40.01 24.26 15.73
N ILE A 288 39.33 25.21 15.08
CA ILE A 288 39.79 25.93 13.89
C ILE A 288 40.26 27.31 14.30
N ILE A 289 41.55 27.55 14.14
CA ILE A 289 42.19 28.84 14.39
C ILE A 289 42.71 29.35 13.06
N SER A 290 42.16 30.44 12.55
CA SER A 290 42.66 31.07 11.33
C SER A 290 43.43 32.34 11.62
N PHE A 291 44.42 32.64 10.78
CA PHE A 291 45.25 33.81 10.98
C PHE A 291 45.68 34.50 9.69
N ASP A 292 45.84 35.80 9.81
CA ASP A 292 46.45 36.70 8.84
C ASP A 292 47.27 37.75 9.61
N THR A 293 46.98 39.05 9.48
CA THR A 293 47.42 40.08 10.42
C THR A 293 46.81 39.89 11.81
N ASP A 294 45.54 39.46 11.86
CA ASP A 294 44.81 39.12 13.08
C ASP A 294 44.64 37.60 13.25
N VAL A 295 44.22 37.17 14.43
CA VAL A 295 43.92 35.76 14.74
C VAL A 295 42.45 35.62 15.12
N SER A 296 41.81 34.58 14.62
CA SER A 296 40.45 34.21 14.99
C SER A 296 40.40 32.75 15.42
N ASN A 297 39.78 32.50 16.57
CA ASN A 297 39.32 31.16 16.93
C ASN A 297 37.89 30.99 16.38
N ASP A 298 37.79 30.39 15.20
CA ASP A 298 36.57 30.39 14.37
C ASP A 298 35.48 29.47 14.93
N THR A 299 35.88 28.38 15.60
CA THR A 299 35.00 27.44 16.31
C THR A 299 34.71 27.86 17.74
N LYS A 300 35.48 28.81 18.28
CA LYS A 300 35.42 29.29 19.67
C LYS A 300 35.76 28.18 20.67
N GLY A 301 36.76 27.38 20.36
CA GLY A 301 37.22 26.22 21.12
C GLY A 301 36.86 24.89 20.47
N PHE A 302 37.32 23.82 21.11
CA PHE A 302 37.22 22.44 20.63
C PHE A 302 35.78 21.94 20.54
N ILE A 303 35.39 21.47 19.35
CA ILE A 303 34.08 20.87 19.06
C ILE A 303 34.24 19.36 18.88
N SER A 304 33.43 18.54 19.56
CA SER A 304 33.39 17.08 19.38
C SER A 304 32.78 16.70 18.04
N LEU A 305 33.21 15.56 17.49
CA LEU A 305 32.76 15.06 16.19
C LEU A 305 31.63 14.01 16.31
N ASP A 306 30.86 14.08 17.39
CA ASP A 306 29.79 13.12 17.75
C ASP A 306 28.47 13.29 16.97
N SER A 307 28.42 14.22 16.01
CA SER A 307 27.23 14.44 15.18
C SER A 307 27.55 15.20 13.90
N GLN A 308 26.82 14.90 12.83
CA GLN A 308 27.02 15.55 11.52
C GLN A 308 26.83 17.07 11.57
N ASN A 309 25.93 17.57 12.42
CA ASN A 309 25.72 19.01 12.57
C ASN A 309 26.98 19.72 13.11
N LYS A 310 27.69 19.10 14.05
CA LYS A 310 28.95 19.64 14.56
C LYS A 310 30.05 19.57 13.52
N VAL A 311 30.19 18.42 12.84
CA VAL A 311 31.12 18.23 11.72
C VAL A 311 30.91 19.31 10.65
N ASN A 312 29.67 19.50 10.20
CA ASN A 312 29.31 20.54 9.22
C ASN A 312 29.64 21.94 9.74
N SER A 313 29.36 22.23 11.02
CA SER A 313 29.66 23.55 11.59
C SER A 313 31.16 23.89 11.60
N ILE A 314 32.04 22.89 11.69
CA ILE A 314 33.49 23.04 11.60
C ILE A 314 33.89 23.25 10.12
N LYS A 315 33.37 22.43 9.21
CA LYS A 315 33.64 22.54 7.75
C LYS A 315 33.20 23.89 7.20
N GLU A 316 32.08 24.43 7.67
CA GLU A 316 31.63 25.79 7.35
C GLU A 316 32.67 26.87 7.73
N LYS A 317 33.46 26.68 8.80
CA LYS A 317 34.55 27.60 9.17
C LYS A 317 35.72 27.51 8.22
N VAL A 318 36.11 26.29 7.86
CA VAL A 318 37.15 26.03 6.85
C VAL A 318 36.73 26.63 5.49
N ASP A 319 35.50 26.37 5.06
CA ASP A 319 34.98 26.88 3.79
C ASP A 319 34.88 28.41 3.75
N ALA A 320 34.70 29.06 4.91
CA ALA A 320 34.64 30.51 5.04
C ALA A 320 36.01 31.22 4.99
N LEU A 321 37.13 30.50 5.02
CA LEU A 321 38.47 31.12 5.00
C LEU A 321 38.67 31.92 3.71
N THR A 322 39.18 33.15 3.82
CA THR A 322 39.50 33.99 2.66
C THR A 322 40.88 34.61 2.84
N PRO A 323 41.72 34.68 1.79
CA PRO A 323 43.02 35.33 1.87
C PRO A 323 42.89 36.82 2.19
N ILE A 324 43.66 37.34 3.15
CA ILE A 324 43.64 38.75 3.56
C ILE A 324 45.02 39.42 3.45
N SER A 325 45.80 39.44 4.53
CA SER A 325 46.99 40.31 4.67
C SER A 325 48.16 39.52 5.30
N ALA A 326 48.95 40.10 6.22
CA ALA A 326 50.21 39.56 6.74
C ALA A 326 50.13 38.15 7.37
N THR A 327 51.26 37.60 7.83
CA THR A 327 51.40 36.22 8.33
C THR A 327 51.77 36.22 9.82
N SER A 328 50.81 36.49 10.72
CA SER A 328 51.01 36.56 12.18
C SER A 328 51.01 35.18 12.87
N THR A 329 51.93 34.30 12.47
CA THR A 329 52.02 32.93 13.00
C THR A 329 52.30 32.90 14.52
N ASP A 330 53.00 33.91 15.05
CA ASP A 330 53.27 34.08 16.48
C ASP A 330 51.97 34.15 17.31
N LEU A 331 51.03 35.01 16.89
CA LEU A 331 49.75 35.17 17.57
C LEU A 331 48.88 33.93 17.40
N ALA A 332 48.93 33.28 16.22
CA ALA A 332 48.15 32.09 15.95
C ALA A 332 48.56 30.93 16.86
N LEU A 333 49.87 30.77 17.06
CA LEU A 333 50.43 29.79 17.99
C LEU A 333 50.18 30.16 19.46
N ALA A 334 50.14 31.44 19.80
CA ALA A 334 49.71 31.90 21.13
C ALA A 334 48.25 31.53 21.41
N GLU A 335 47.36 31.71 20.43
CA GLU A 335 45.96 31.31 20.54
C GLU A 335 45.79 29.79 20.61
N ALA A 336 46.55 29.04 19.80
CA ALA A 336 46.58 27.57 19.89
C ALA A 336 47.05 27.09 21.27
N LEU A 337 48.04 27.75 21.87
CA LEU A 337 48.47 27.48 23.24
C LEU A 337 47.36 27.77 24.25
N ASN A 338 46.66 28.91 24.13
CA ASN A 338 45.53 29.25 25.00
C ASN A 338 44.40 28.22 24.89
N ALA A 339 44.03 27.85 23.66
CA ALA A 339 43.04 26.82 23.38
C ALA A 339 43.45 25.49 24.01
N MET A 340 44.69 25.02 23.79
CA MET A 340 45.19 23.77 24.37
C MET A 340 45.23 23.78 25.90
N LYS A 341 45.57 24.91 26.52
CA LYS A 341 45.55 25.08 27.98
C LYS A 341 44.14 25.08 28.58
N SER A 342 43.12 25.40 27.77
CA SER A 342 41.73 25.33 28.21
C SER A 342 41.22 23.89 28.38
N LEU A 343 41.87 22.91 27.75
CA LEU A 343 41.53 21.49 27.87
C LEU A 343 42.09 20.89 29.17
N PRO A 344 41.33 20.01 29.86
CA PRO A 344 41.85 19.26 30.99
C PRO A 344 42.99 18.33 30.56
N ILE A 345 44.02 18.17 31.40
CA ILE A 345 45.10 17.21 31.15
C ILE A 345 44.48 15.80 31.17
N ASN A 346 44.51 15.12 30.03
CA ASN A 346 43.94 13.80 29.84
C ASN A 346 44.91 12.89 29.08
N ASN A 347 45.57 11.97 29.79
CA ASN A 347 46.54 11.05 29.19
C ASN A 347 45.90 9.99 28.26
N ASN A 348 44.57 9.92 28.21
CA ASN A 348 43.82 9.07 27.30
C ASN A 348 43.49 9.77 25.97
N ARG A 349 43.89 11.04 25.81
CA ARG A 349 43.74 11.81 24.58
C ARG A 349 45.10 12.34 24.16
N LYS A 350 45.33 12.43 22.85
CA LYS A 350 46.58 13.01 22.33
C LYS A 350 46.29 14.39 21.76
N ARG A 351 47.10 15.39 22.14
CA ARG A 351 46.94 16.76 21.68
C ARG A 351 47.80 16.99 20.44
N VAL A 352 47.19 17.54 19.42
CA VAL A 352 47.82 17.77 18.12
C VAL A 352 47.55 19.21 17.68
N VAL A 353 48.60 19.91 17.29
CA VAL A 353 48.50 21.19 16.60
C VAL A 353 48.91 20.94 15.16
N VAL A 354 48.06 21.29 14.21
CA VAL A 354 48.35 21.20 12.78
C VAL A 354 48.50 22.61 12.26
N LEU A 355 49.74 23.08 12.15
CA LEU A 355 50.07 24.36 11.54
C LEU A 355 50.19 24.19 10.03
N ILE A 356 49.35 24.91 9.27
CA ILE A 356 49.43 24.95 7.81
C ILE A 356 49.67 26.40 7.40
N THR A 357 50.81 26.69 6.79
CA THR A 357 51.23 28.03 6.38
C THR A 357 52.14 27.98 5.16
N ASP A 358 52.25 29.09 4.44
CA ASP A 358 53.12 29.24 3.27
C ASP A 358 54.32 30.15 3.53
N GLY A 359 54.37 30.85 4.67
CA GLY A 359 55.19 32.05 4.80
C GLY A 359 56.06 32.14 6.05
N GLU A 360 57.09 33.00 5.93
CA GLU A 360 57.85 33.54 7.05
C GLU A 360 56.95 34.47 7.88
N PRO A 361 56.97 34.39 9.23
CA PRO A 361 56.17 35.28 10.07
C PRO A 361 56.39 36.76 9.73
N SER A 362 55.29 37.48 9.49
CA SER A 362 55.33 38.89 9.08
C SER A 362 54.16 39.68 9.66
N ARG A 363 54.42 40.84 10.25
CA ARG A 363 53.38 41.78 10.74
C ARG A 363 53.89 43.21 10.82
N GLY A 364 53.31 44.09 9.99
CA GLY A 364 53.59 45.52 10.03
C GLY A 364 55.07 45.85 9.82
N SER A 365 55.68 46.59 10.75
CA SER A 365 57.10 46.96 10.72
C SER A 365 57.94 46.19 11.74
N ILE A 366 57.45 45.07 12.26
CA ILE A 366 58.18 44.21 13.19
C ILE A 366 59.16 43.35 12.38
N GLU A 367 60.41 43.27 12.83
CA GLU A 367 61.42 42.44 12.20
C GLU A 367 61.02 40.95 12.25
N PRO A 368 61.08 40.20 11.13
CA PRO A 368 60.68 38.80 11.09
C PRO A 368 61.36 37.92 12.15
N GLU A 369 62.63 38.18 12.47
CA GLU A 369 63.37 37.43 13.50
C GLU A 369 62.75 37.56 14.90
N GLU A 370 62.11 38.69 15.21
CA GLU A 370 61.40 38.88 16.48
C GLU A 370 60.12 38.02 16.53
N LEU A 371 59.35 38.02 15.44
CA LEU A 371 58.12 37.23 15.32
C LEU A 371 58.40 35.73 15.34
N ILE A 372 59.46 35.28 14.65
CA ILE A 372 59.93 33.89 14.68
C ILE A 372 60.28 33.47 16.10
N ARG A 373 61.04 34.30 16.83
CA ARG A 373 61.42 34.01 18.23
C ARG A 373 60.20 33.84 19.13
N ASP A 374 59.21 34.73 19.02
CA ASP A 374 58.00 34.66 19.83
C ASP A 374 57.15 33.43 19.48
N ALA A 375 56.98 33.14 18.18
CA ALA A 375 56.32 31.92 17.70
C ALA A 375 56.98 30.65 18.26
N LEU A 376 58.31 30.57 18.23
CA LEU A 376 59.04 29.41 18.74
C LEU A 376 58.87 29.22 20.26
N VAL A 377 58.81 30.30 21.05
CA VAL A 377 58.50 30.23 22.50
C VAL A 377 57.13 29.57 22.75
N TYR A 378 56.12 29.93 21.96
CA TYR A 378 54.80 29.29 22.07
C TYR A 378 54.85 27.81 21.66
N THR A 379 55.55 27.46 20.58
CA THR A 379 55.72 26.05 20.18
C THR A 379 56.45 25.23 21.23
N ASP A 380 57.50 25.74 21.85
CA ASP A 380 58.25 25.04 22.90
C ASP A 380 57.37 24.79 24.13
N THR A 381 56.49 25.74 24.46
CA THR A 381 55.51 25.58 25.54
C THR A 381 54.45 24.53 25.17
N LEU A 382 53.93 24.55 23.94
CA LEU A 382 53.00 23.55 23.40
C LEU A 382 53.61 22.14 23.43
N LYS A 383 54.89 21.99 23.12
CA LYS A 383 55.65 20.72 23.14
C LYS A 383 56.05 20.27 24.56
N SER A 384 56.01 21.17 25.54
CA SER A 384 56.44 20.88 26.91
C SER A 384 55.54 19.85 27.61
N PRO A 385 56.00 19.17 28.68
CA PRO A 385 55.16 18.22 29.44
C PRO A 385 53.89 18.82 30.06
N GLU A 386 53.80 20.16 30.20
CA GLU A 386 52.61 20.85 30.71
C GLU A 386 51.42 20.74 29.74
N VAL A 387 51.69 20.87 28.44
CA VAL A 387 50.67 20.84 27.39
C VAL A 387 50.68 19.50 26.64
N ASN A 388 51.86 18.92 26.44
CA ASN A 388 52.14 17.63 25.82
C ASN A 388 51.47 17.47 24.44
N SER A 389 51.59 18.51 23.61
CA SER A 389 51.06 18.50 22.24
C SER A 389 52.14 18.22 21.20
N TYR A 390 51.71 17.59 20.10
CA TYR A 390 52.53 17.33 18.93
C TYR A 390 52.19 18.37 17.87
N ILE A 391 53.19 19.05 17.32
CA ILE A 391 53.01 20.09 16.31
C ILE A 391 53.41 19.51 14.97
N TYR A 392 52.40 19.26 14.13
CA TYR A 392 52.59 19.01 12.71
C TYR A 392 52.65 20.34 11.98
N SER A 393 53.75 20.61 11.30
CA SER A 393 54.00 21.84 10.54
C SER A 393 54.05 21.52 9.05
N LEU A 394 53.05 22.00 8.31
CA LEU A 394 52.78 21.65 6.92
C LEU A 394 52.93 22.89 6.04
N GLY A 395 54.01 22.92 5.26
CA GLY A 395 54.36 24.04 4.39
C GLY A 395 53.75 23.90 3.01
N ILE A 396 52.98 24.91 2.58
CA ILE A 396 52.37 24.95 1.24
C ILE A 396 52.90 26.14 0.45
N PHE A 397 53.98 25.94 -0.30
CA PHE A 397 54.77 27.05 -0.85
C PHE A 397 54.44 27.42 -2.31
N SER A 398 54.71 28.67 -2.66
CA SER A 398 54.90 29.18 -4.02
C SER A 398 56.39 29.21 -4.38
N ASP A 399 56.71 29.43 -5.65
CA ASP A 399 58.10 29.48 -6.14
C ASP A 399 58.94 30.55 -5.43
N ALA A 400 58.33 31.69 -5.08
CA ALA A 400 59.03 32.77 -4.38
C ALA A 400 59.44 32.39 -2.96
N GLU A 401 58.60 31.61 -2.26
CA GLU A 401 58.85 31.14 -0.90
C GLU A 401 59.93 30.04 -0.88
N LEU A 402 60.02 29.23 -1.94
CA LEU A 402 61.07 28.21 -2.10
C LEU A 402 62.47 28.80 -2.30
N ALA A 403 62.58 30.02 -2.83
CA ALA A 403 63.84 30.70 -2.99
C ALA A 403 64.49 31.11 -1.65
N ASN A 404 63.72 31.13 -0.55
CA ASN A 404 64.18 31.50 0.79
C ASN A 404 63.93 30.37 1.80
N LEU A 405 65.00 29.68 2.22
CA LEU A 405 64.90 28.60 3.21
C LEU A 405 64.45 29.05 4.61
N LYS A 406 64.39 30.36 4.92
CA LYS A 406 64.00 30.84 6.25
C LYS A 406 62.62 30.34 6.69
N ALA A 407 61.62 30.39 5.80
CA ALA A 407 60.27 29.92 6.12
C ALA A 407 60.26 28.42 6.42
N GLN A 408 60.91 27.61 5.58
CA GLN A 408 61.05 26.17 5.78
C GLN A 408 61.78 25.84 7.09
N GLN A 409 62.83 26.60 7.42
CA GLN A 409 63.59 26.43 8.67
C GLN A 409 62.72 26.76 9.89
N PHE A 410 62.02 27.90 9.89
CA PHE A 410 61.07 28.25 10.96
C PHE A 410 60.02 27.16 11.15
N MET A 411 59.40 26.70 10.06
CA MET A 411 58.37 25.66 10.12
C MET A 411 58.90 24.33 10.67
N LYS A 412 60.15 23.97 10.34
CA LYS A 412 60.83 22.80 10.91
C LYS A 412 61.11 22.96 12.40
N ASP A 413 61.55 24.14 12.84
CA ASP A 413 61.83 24.44 14.24
C ASP A 413 60.55 24.51 15.10
N ALA A 414 59.46 24.99 14.50
CA ALA A 414 58.13 25.02 15.10
C ALA A 414 57.55 23.61 15.31
N ALA A 415 57.85 22.67 14.41
CA ALA A 415 57.35 21.30 14.46
C ALA A 415 57.89 20.52 15.69
N THR A 416 57.20 19.43 16.03
CA THR A 416 57.78 18.44 16.94
C THR A 416 59.01 17.78 16.31
N PRO A 417 60.12 17.58 17.05
CA PRO A 417 61.28 16.87 16.53
C PRO A 417 60.92 15.48 16.00
N GLU A 418 61.61 15.04 14.94
CA GLU A 418 61.38 13.72 14.36
C GLU A 418 61.62 12.59 15.39
N ASP A 419 60.72 11.61 15.40
CA ASP A 419 60.84 10.44 16.26
C ASP A 419 61.59 9.34 15.52
N THR A 420 62.91 9.35 15.66
CA THR A 420 63.81 8.34 15.09
C THR A 420 63.70 6.96 15.75
N THR A 421 62.96 6.83 16.87
CA THR A 421 62.73 5.55 17.54
C THR A 421 61.56 4.77 16.93
N SER A 422 60.68 5.47 16.21
CA SER A 422 59.61 4.86 15.42
C SER A 422 60.13 4.26 14.10
N ASN A 423 59.51 3.16 13.64
CA ASN A 423 59.86 2.50 12.38
C ASN A 423 58.63 2.37 11.48
N PRO A 424 58.56 3.07 10.33
CA PRO A 424 59.55 4.06 9.85
C PRO A 424 59.62 5.31 10.73
N THR A 425 60.71 6.07 10.61
CA THR A 425 60.90 7.34 11.33
C THR A 425 59.71 8.27 11.09
N LYS A 426 59.13 8.76 12.19
CA LYS A 426 57.96 9.62 12.16
C LYS A 426 58.36 11.08 12.12
N LYS A 427 57.91 11.75 11.06
CA LYS A 427 58.15 13.17 10.83
C LYS A 427 56.93 14.00 11.22
N TYR A 428 57.19 15.24 11.59
CA TYR A 428 56.17 16.23 11.93
C TYR A 428 56.31 17.53 11.13
N PHE A 429 57.42 17.71 10.41
CA PHE A 429 57.56 18.78 9.43
C PHE A 429 57.42 18.20 8.03
N PHE A 430 56.59 18.82 7.20
CA PHE A 430 56.36 18.41 5.83
C PHE A 430 56.29 19.62 4.92
N ASN A 431 57.15 19.62 3.91
CA ASN A 431 56.92 20.43 2.71
C ASN A 431 55.85 19.72 1.87
N CYS A 432 54.63 20.27 1.84
CA CYS A 432 53.46 19.65 1.27
C CYS A 432 53.40 19.75 -0.27
N MET A 433 54.47 19.30 -0.92
CA MET A 433 54.67 19.29 -2.36
C MET A 433 55.07 17.88 -2.84
N GLY A 434 54.67 17.54 -4.06
CA GLY A 434 55.04 16.33 -4.78
C GLY A 434 54.49 15.08 -4.10
N SER A 435 55.40 14.23 -3.64
CA SER A 435 55.11 12.97 -2.95
C SER A 435 54.52 13.13 -1.53
N ASN A 436 54.64 14.31 -0.93
CA ASN A 436 54.16 14.60 0.43
C ASN A 436 52.92 15.50 0.38
N SER A 437 51.80 15.03 -0.18
CA SER A 437 50.59 15.86 -0.19
C SER A 437 50.01 16.07 1.21
N LEU A 438 49.24 17.15 1.39
CA LEU A 438 48.43 17.39 2.60
C LEU A 438 47.63 16.15 3.00
N SER A 439 47.01 15.46 2.04
CA SER A 439 46.28 14.21 2.28
C SER A 439 47.16 13.12 2.90
N GLY A 440 48.40 12.92 2.42
CA GLY A 440 49.28 11.88 2.95
C GLY A 440 49.74 12.16 4.38
N VAL A 441 49.92 13.45 4.74
CA VAL A 441 50.22 13.85 6.13
C VAL A 441 48.99 13.65 7.02
N PHE A 442 47.81 14.00 6.52
CA PHE A 442 46.55 13.74 7.21
C PHE A 442 46.32 12.25 7.45
N ASP A 443 46.61 11.38 6.48
CA ASP A 443 46.56 9.92 6.66
C ASP A 443 47.48 9.45 7.79
N GLN A 444 48.69 10.04 7.93
CA GLN A 444 49.60 9.75 9.04
C GLN A 444 49.00 10.16 10.39
N ILE A 445 48.39 11.36 10.48
CA ILE A 445 47.74 11.84 11.70
C ILE A 445 46.54 10.93 12.06
N ILE A 446 45.73 10.58 11.07
CA ILE A 446 44.57 9.70 11.21
C ILE A 446 45.00 8.29 11.63
N GLY A 447 46.14 7.80 11.13
CA GLY A 447 46.71 6.51 11.54
C GLY A 447 46.98 6.42 13.05
N GLU A 448 47.21 7.55 13.74
CA GLU A 448 47.38 7.58 15.20
C GLU A 448 46.09 7.36 15.99
N ILE A 449 44.94 7.59 15.35
CA ILE A 449 43.60 7.46 15.95
C ILE A 449 43.18 5.98 16.01
N GLY A 450 43.76 5.14 15.15
CA GLY A 450 43.26 3.79 14.90
C GLY A 450 41.84 3.83 14.31
N LEU A 451 41.17 2.68 14.31
CA LEU A 451 39.74 2.60 13.96
C LEU A 451 38.97 2.22 15.22
N ASN A 452 38.24 3.17 15.81
CA ASN A 452 37.44 2.92 16.99
C ASN A 452 36.02 3.49 16.81
N LEU A 453 35.06 2.60 16.57
CA LEU A 453 33.69 2.97 16.25
C LEU A 453 32.85 3.02 17.52
N ASP A 454 33.04 4.06 18.32
CA ASP A 454 32.25 4.31 19.52
C ASP A 454 30.85 4.84 19.18
N ASN A 455 29.84 4.45 19.96
CA ASN A 455 28.44 4.87 19.80
C ASN A 455 27.88 4.66 18.38
N SER A 456 28.32 3.59 17.72
CA SER A 456 27.83 3.21 16.39
C SER A 456 26.46 2.55 16.47
N LYS A 457 25.75 2.54 15.35
CA LYS A 457 24.45 1.90 15.22
C LYS A 457 24.53 0.81 14.18
N VAL A 458 24.23 -0.42 14.58
CA VAL A 458 23.88 -1.46 13.61
C VAL A 458 22.38 -1.35 13.39
N LYS A 459 21.95 -1.20 12.13
CA LYS A 459 20.54 -1.20 11.79
C LYS A 459 20.23 -2.36 10.86
N ASP A 460 19.13 -3.05 11.14
CA ASP A 460 18.60 -4.07 10.25
C ASP A 460 17.15 -3.80 9.87
N TYR A 461 16.93 -3.51 8.59
CA TYR A 461 15.63 -3.19 8.02
C TYR A 461 15.02 -4.45 7.39
N ILE A 462 13.96 -4.98 8.00
CA ILE A 462 13.32 -6.23 7.58
C ILE A 462 12.40 -5.97 6.38
N ASP A 463 12.46 -6.82 5.35
CA ASP A 463 11.56 -6.71 4.19
C ASP A 463 10.10 -6.86 4.65
N PRO A 464 9.15 -6.00 4.20
CA PRO A 464 7.76 -6.00 4.68
C PRO A 464 6.97 -7.29 4.46
N LYS A 465 7.49 -8.23 3.65
CA LYS A 465 6.96 -9.61 3.54
C LYS A 465 7.20 -10.42 4.80
N PHE A 466 8.07 -9.96 5.69
CA PHE A 466 8.42 -10.61 6.94
C PHE A 466 8.08 -9.72 8.13
N VAL A 467 7.97 -10.36 9.29
CA VAL A 467 7.81 -9.72 10.59
C VAL A 467 8.80 -10.33 11.56
N ILE A 468 9.31 -9.52 12.50
CA ILE A 468 10.12 -10.04 13.60
C ILE A 468 9.21 -10.86 14.53
N THR A 469 9.67 -12.03 14.97
CA THR A 469 8.88 -12.85 15.90
C THR A 469 8.79 -12.18 17.27
N GLU A 470 7.67 -12.35 17.98
CA GLU A 470 7.49 -11.72 19.29
C GLU A 470 8.53 -12.19 20.33
N GLU A 471 8.99 -13.44 20.23
CA GLU A 471 10.11 -13.97 21.03
C GLU A 471 11.42 -13.24 20.72
N SER A 472 11.73 -13.03 19.43
CA SER A 472 12.91 -12.27 19.01
C SER A 472 12.81 -10.81 19.43
N LYS A 473 11.63 -10.17 19.31
CA LYS A 473 11.42 -8.79 19.82
C LYS A 473 11.71 -8.69 21.31
N ALA A 474 11.17 -9.61 22.11
CA ALA A 474 11.40 -9.63 23.55
C ALA A 474 12.88 -9.82 23.89
N LEU A 475 13.58 -10.73 23.19
CA LEU A 475 15.00 -10.97 23.36
C LEU A 475 15.84 -9.74 22.98
N LEU A 476 15.60 -9.15 21.82
CA LEU A 476 16.29 -7.97 21.31
C LEU A 476 16.15 -6.78 22.27
N ILE A 477 14.93 -6.50 22.74
CA ILE A 477 14.67 -5.43 23.72
C ILE A 477 15.40 -5.73 25.05
N SER A 478 15.40 -6.98 25.51
CA SER A 478 16.14 -7.36 26.73
C SER A 478 17.65 -7.19 26.60
N GLN A 479 18.17 -7.28 25.38
CA GLN A 479 19.58 -7.06 25.03
C GLN A 479 19.90 -5.58 24.73
N GLY A 480 18.93 -4.68 24.87
CA GLY A 480 19.12 -3.23 24.70
C GLY A 480 18.99 -2.73 23.26
N ALA A 481 18.52 -3.56 22.32
CA ALA A 481 18.17 -3.11 20.98
C ALA A 481 16.86 -2.32 20.99
N GLU A 482 16.75 -1.34 20.11
CA GLU A 482 15.51 -0.62 19.80
C GLU A 482 14.85 -1.25 18.58
N ILE A 483 13.52 -1.40 18.62
CA ILE A 483 12.73 -1.83 17.47
C ILE A 483 11.73 -0.72 17.15
N THR A 484 11.77 -0.22 15.92
CA THR A 484 10.95 0.92 15.49
C THR A 484 10.47 0.74 14.05
N MET A 485 9.58 1.62 13.61
CA MET A 485 9.15 1.69 12.21
C MET A 485 9.78 2.92 11.56
N GLU A 486 10.53 2.71 10.48
CA GLU A 486 11.06 3.81 9.66
C GLU A 486 10.43 3.78 8.26
N ILE A 487 10.34 4.94 7.60
CA ILE A 487 9.78 5.05 6.24
C ILE A 487 10.92 5.36 5.28
N ILE A 488 11.10 4.49 4.27
CA ILE A 488 12.04 4.67 3.17
C ILE A 488 11.24 4.62 1.88
N ASP A 489 11.34 5.66 1.05
CA ASP A 489 10.63 5.77 -0.23
C ASP A 489 9.11 5.53 -0.14
N GLY A 490 8.49 5.89 0.99
CA GLY A 490 7.06 5.72 1.23
C GLY A 490 6.65 4.32 1.70
N VAL A 491 7.59 3.40 1.87
CA VAL A 491 7.37 2.06 2.43
C VAL A 491 7.81 2.04 3.89
N SER A 492 7.00 1.45 4.76
CA SER A 492 7.30 1.32 6.19
C SER A 492 8.01 0.01 6.47
N TYR A 493 9.16 0.08 7.13
CA TYR A 493 10.02 -1.05 7.49
C TYR A 493 10.08 -1.19 9.00
N GLU A 494 10.00 -2.43 9.48
CA GLU A 494 10.37 -2.76 10.86
C GLU A 494 11.91 -2.81 10.94
N VAL A 495 12.48 -2.04 11.85
CA VAL A 495 13.93 -1.82 11.95
C VAL A 495 14.41 -2.18 13.33
N VAL A 496 15.41 -3.03 13.40
CA VAL A 496 16.16 -3.30 14.63
C VAL A 496 17.40 -2.42 14.67
N ILE A 497 17.60 -1.71 15.78
CA ILE A 497 18.71 -0.78 15.97
C ILE A 497 19.48 -1.19 17.22
N TRP A 498 20.74 -1.56 17.07
CA TRP A 498 21.67 -1.79 18.18
C TRP A 498 22.62 -0.61 18.30
N ASN A 499 22.69 0.00 19.47
CA ASN A 499 23.76 0.94 19.81
C ASN A 499 24.93 0.12 20.35
N THR A 500 26.07 0.16 19.68
CA THR A 500 27.21 -0.70 20.01
C THR A 500 28.52 -0.01 19.68
N ASP A 501 29.53 -0.26 20.52
CA ASP A 501 30.90 0.13 20.20
C ASP A 501 31.59 -1.02 19.47
N ILE A 502 32.21 -0.76 18.33
CA ILE A 502 32.97 -1.76 17.57
C ILE A 502 34.46 -1.41 17.67
N LYS A 503 35.15 -2.08 18.58
CA LYS A 503 36.55 -1.76 18.95
C LYS A 503 37.54 -2.77 18.38
N PRO A 504 38.79 -2.35 18.08
CA PRO A 504 39.85 -3.27 17.69
C PRO A 504 40.11 -4.35 18.74
N ASN A 505 40.50 -5.54 18.28
CA ASN A 505 40.87 -6.69 19.13
C ASN A 505 39.75 -7.17 20.08
N THR A 506 38.49 -6.89 19.74
CA THR A 506 37.30 -7.45 20.40
C THR A 506 36.54 -8.39 19.45
N GLU A 507 35.56 -9.14 19.95
CA GLU A 507 34.66 -9.94 19.09
C GLU A 507 33.76 -9.07 18.20
N GLY A 508 33.73 -7.75 18.42
CA GLY A 508 32.87 -6.81 17.72
C GLY A 508 31.41 -6.96 18.12
N PHE A 509 30.52 -6.67 17.17
CA PHE A 509 29.09 -6.83 17.29
C PHE A 509 28.64 -8.16 16.68
N THR A 510 27.76 -8.87 17.39
CA THR A 510 26.94 -9.96 16.84
C THR A 510 25.51 -9.76 17.30
N GLY A 511 24.57 -9.74 16.36
CA GLY A 511 23.14 -9.66 16.64
C GLY A 511 22.38 -10.68 15.82
N THR A 512 21.34 -11.28 16.40
CA THR A 512 20.46 -12.22 15.70
C THR A 512 19.02 -11.73 15.76
N VAL A 513 18.37 -11.66 14.60
CA VAL A 513 16.94 -11.33 14.47
C VAL A 513 16.23 -12.54 13.90
N THR A 514 15.24 -13.07 14.62
CA THR A 514 14.39 -14.14 14.09
C THR A 514 13.19 -13.51 13.41
N ILE A 515 13.04 -13.79 12.11
CA ILE A 515 11.92 -13.33 11.30
C ILE A 515 11.06 -14.50 10.86
N LYS A 516 9.80 -14.20 10.53
CA LYS A 516 8.89 -15.15 9.87
C LYS A 516 8.12 -14.43 8.77
N PRO A 517 7.56 -15.15 7.78
CA PRO A 517 6.66 -14.53 6.82
C PRO A 517 5.51 -13.86 7.56
N LYS A 518 5.06 -12.72 7.04
CA LYS A 518 3.99 -11.92 7.64
C LYS A 518 2.69 -12.71 7.74
N ASP A 519 2.39 -13.49 6.71
CA ASP A 519 1.26 -14.40 6.63
C ASP A 519 1.51 -15.46 5.54
N SER A 520 0.59 -16.41 5.41
CA SER A 520 0.67 -17.55 4.49
C SER A 520 0.60 -17.19 2.99
N SER A 521 0.35 -15.92 2.64
CA SER A 521 0.42 -15.46 1.23
C SER A 521 1.84 -15.21 0.74
N VAL A 522 2.82 -15.17 1.65
CA VAL A 522 4.22 -14.95 1.32
C VAL A 522 4.89 -16.29 1.01
N TYR A 523 5.14 -16.55 -0.27
CA TYR A 523 5.83 -17.73 -0.77
C TYR A 523 6.68 -17.39 -2.00
N GLY A 524 7.62 -18.27 -2.36
CA GLY A 524 8.50 -18.11 -3.51
C GLY A 524 9.96 -18.44 -3.21
N THR A 525 10.78 -18.43 -4.26
CA THR A 525 12.21 -18.70 -4.17
C THR A 525 13.02 -17.41 -4.23
N GLY A 526 14.11 -17.31 -3.46
CA GLY A 526 15.03 -16.18 -3.47
C GLY A 526 14.40 -14.89 -2.94
N LEU A 527 13.51 -14.99 -1.95
CA LEU A 527 12.87 -13.82 -1.35
C LEU A 527 13.86 -13.08 -0.45
N PRO A 528 14.12 -11.78 -0.69
CA PRO A 528 15.02 -11.01 0.14
C PRO A 528 14.42 -10.81 1.53
N THR A 529 15.22 -11.06 2.57
CA THR A 529 14.77 -10.91 3.96
C THR A 529 14.82 -9.46 4.44
N ASN A 530 15.52 -8.60 3.69
CA ASN A 530 15.82 -7.21 4.05
C ASN A 530 15.79 -6.30 2.81
N ILE A 531 15.89 -5.00 3.06
CA ILE A 531 16.13 -4.01 2.01
C ILE A 531 17.63 -3.82 1.76
N GLU A 532 18.00 -3.80 0.49
CA GLU A 532 19.38 -3.62 0.05
C GLU A 532 19.93 -2.22 0.40
N GLY A 533 21.20 -2.16 0.83
CA GLY A 533 21.94 -0.91 1.00
C GLY A 533 21.67 -0.10 2.27
N VAL A 534 20.66 -0.45 3.07
CA VAL A 534 20.32 0.29 4.32
C VAL A 534 20.40 -0.55 5.59
N SER A 535 20.26 -1.88 5.50
CA SER A 535 20.74 -2.74 6.59
C SER A 535 22.26 -2.61 6.65
N ALA A 536 22.78 -1.89 7.64
CA ALA A 536 24.16 -1.42 7.63
C ALA A 536 24.70 -1.09 9.03
N VAL A 537 26.00 -0.89 9.12
CA VAL A 537 26.66 -0.21 10.23
C VAL A 537 26.66 1.29 9.93
N TYR A 538 26.19 2.07 10.89
CA TYR A 538 26.19 3.52 10.87
C TYR A 538 27.14 4.02 11.95
N ASP A 539 27.96 5.01 11.62
CA ASP A 539 28.79 5.69 12.62
C ASP A 539 27.94 6.55 13.56
N SER A 540 28.59 7.19 14.53
CA SER A 540 27.92 8.06 15.50
C SER A 540 27.35 9.35 14.89
N THR A 541 27.82 9.76 13.71
CA THR A 541 27.26 10.89 12.95
C THR A 541 25.96 10.52 12.24
N GLY A 542 25.72 9.22 12.04
CA GLY A 542 24.59 8.66 11.31
C GLY A 542 24.90 8.35 9.85
N ALA A 543 26.16 8.37 9.42
CA ALA A 543 26.56 7.98 8.08
C ALA A 543 26.65 6.45 7.97
N ASN A 544 26.16 5.88 6.85
CA ASN A 544 26.35 4.46 6.54
C ASN A 544 27.81 4.22 6.17
N ILE A 545 28.50 3.38 6.95
CA ILE A 545 29.92 3.05 6.78
C ILE A 545 30.16 1.61 6.34
N GLY A 546 29.08 0.87 6.02
CA GLY A 546 29.15 -0.50 5.53
C GLY A 546 27.80 -1.19 5.49
N SER A 547 27.31 -1.48 4.29
CA SER A 547 26.04 -2.18 4.07
C SER A 547 26.22 -3.70 4.16
N PHE A 548 25.39 -4.37 4.96
CA PHE A 548 25.43 -5.82 5.09
C PHE A 548 25.04 -6.51 3.77
N PRO A 549 25.56 -7.73 3.51
CA PRO A 549 25.04 -8.60 2.46
C PRO A 549 23.54 -8.83 2.59
N LEU A 550 22.86 -9.08 1.46
CA LEU A 550 21.41 -9.32 1.41
C LEU A 550 21.12 -10.84 1.34
N PRO A 551 20.77 -11.49 2.45
CA PRO A 551 20.33 -12.88 2.42
C PRO A 551 18.94 -13.04 1.79
N ASN A 552 18.70 -14.23 1.25
CA ASN A 552 17.42 -14.62 0.65
C ASN A 552 16.94 -15.95 1.24
N VAL A 553 15.62 -16.16 1.22
CA VAL A 553 14.99 -17.40 1.69
C VAL A 553 14.01 -17.96 0.66
N ASP A 554 13.79 -19.27 0.72
CA ASP A 554 12.77 -19.97 -0.04
C ASP A 554 11.61 -20.35 0.89
N ILE A 555 10.38 -20.02 0.49
CA ILE A 555 9.15 -20.35 1.22
C ILE A 555 8.21 -21.11 0.30
N VAL A 556 7.72 -22.25 0.78
CA VAL A 556 6.84 -23.15 0.02
C VAL A 556 5.42 -22.58 -0.08
N ASN A 557 4.83 -22.68 -1.27
CA ASN A 557 3.41 -22.40 -1.46
C ASN A 557 2.57 -23.57 -0.92
N LEU A 558 1.96 -23.38 0.26
CA LEU A 558 1.15 -24.42 0.90
C LEU A 558 -0.10 -24.80 0.08
N ALA A 559 -0.61 -23.91 -0.78
CA ALA A 559 -1.80 -24.17 -1.58
C ALA A 559 -1.57 -25.23 -2.67
N ASP A 560 -0.40 -25.19 -3.33
CA ASP A 560 -0.05 -26.12 -4.42
C ASP A 560 0.07 -27.57 -3.93
N GLU A 561 0.32 -27.74 -2.64
CA GLU A 561 0.52 -29.03 -1.99
C GLU A 561 -0.75 -29.56 -1.31
N LEU A 562 -1.87 -28.83 -1.37
CA LEU A 562 -3.14 -29.23 -0.76
C LEU A 562 -4.07 -29.86 -1.79
N HIS A 563 -4.79 -30.88 -1.33
CA HIS A 563 -5.84 -31.54 -2.09
C HIS A 563 -7.09 -31.63 -1.23
N GLN A 564 -8.25 -31.49 -1.87
CA GLN A 564 -9.55 -31.57 -1.23
C GLN A 564 -10.53 -32.35 -2.11
N GLU A 565 -11.57 -32.89 -1.48
CA GLU A 565 -12.73 -33.45 -2.14
C GLU A 565 -13.98 -33.14 -1.30
N LYS A 566 -15.08 -32.77 -1.96
CA LYS A 566 -16.38 -32.61 -1.30
C LYS A 566 -17.48 -33.38 -2.01
N LYS A 567 -18.25 -34.16 -1.25
CA LYS A 567 -19.40 -34.94 -1.73
C LYS A 567 -20.68 -34.59 -0.98
N SER A 568 -21.82 -34.67 -1.67
CA SER A 568 -23.14 -34.57 -1.04
C SER A 568 -24.01 -35.73 -1.51
N ILE A 569 -24.48 -36.52 -0.57
CA ILE A 569 -25.31 -37.70 -0.80
C ILE A 569 -26.63 -37.55 -0.05
N LYS A 570 -27.71 -38.11 -0.58
CA LYS A 570 -29.00 -38.16 0.10
C LYS A 570 -28.94 -39.16 1.26
N VAL A 571 -29.52 -38.81 2.40
CA VAL A 571 -29.47 -39.69 3.60
C VAL A 571 -30.33 -40.93 3.39
N ASP A 572 -31.57 -40.77 2.93
CA ASP A 572 -32.45 -41.87 2.52
C ASP A 572 -32.73 -41.78 1.02
N GLU A 573 -31.99 -42.58 0.24
CA GLU A 573 -32.08 -42.60 -1.23
C GLU A 573 -33.47 -43.01 -1.75
N PHE A 574 -34.22 -43.80 -0.98
CA PHE A 574 -35.52 -44.34 -1.40
C PHE A 574 -36.70 -43.47 -0.94
N ASN A 575 -36.50 -42.58 0.03
CA ASN A 575 -37.55 -41.70 0.52
C ASN A 575 -37.69 -40.44 -0.37
N THR A 576 -38.71 -40.42 -1.22
CA THR A 576 -39.00 -39.31 -2.14
C THR A 576 -39.46 -38.03 -1.45
N SER A 577 -39.78 -38.08 -0.15
CA SER A 577 -40.15 -36.91 0.66
C SER A 577 -39.01 -36.39 1.53
N ASP A 578 -37.95 -37.18 1.70
CA ASP A 578 -36.78 -36.80 2.48
C ASP A 578 -35.99 -35.68 1.77
N ARG A 579 -35.67 -34.65 2.54
CA ARG A 579 -34.92 -33.45 2.13
C ARG A 579 -33.60 -33.34 2.89
N THR A 580 -33.11 -34.42 3.48
CA THR A 580 -31.86 -34.48 4.23
C THR A 580 -30.71 -35.06 3.39
N TYR A 581 -29.52 -34.49 3.58
CA TYR A 581 -28.31 -34.82 2.83
C TYR A 581 -27.11 -34.87 3.77
N LYS A 582 -26.22 -35.82 3.51
CA LYS A 582 -24.92 -35.90 4.15
C LYS A 582 -23.87 -35.31 3.23
N ILE A 583 -23.13 -34.34 3.73
CA ILE A 583 -22.00 -33.71 3.08
C ILE A 583 -20.73 -34.29 3.70
N THR A 584 -19.84 -34.85 2.88
CA THR A 584 -18.52 -35.32 3.33
C THR A 584 -17.45 -34.40 2.76
N LEU A 585 -16.68 -33.77 3.65
CA LEU A 585 -15.49 -32.99 3.33
C LEU A 585 -14.26 -33.85 3.56
N THR A 586 -13.31 -33.81 2.64
CA THR A 586 -12.06 -34.56 2.75
C THR A 586 -10.88 -33.71 2.29
N ALA A 587 -9.73 -33.82 2.97
CA ALA A 587 -8.52 -33.08 2.63
C ALA A 587 -7.24 -33.84 2.98
N TRP A 588 -6.18 -33.62 2.20
CA TRP A 588 -4.83 -34.16 2.42
C TRP A 588 -3.78 -33.26 1.77
N THR A 589 -2.51 -33.44 2.10
CA THR A 589 -1.40 -32.72 1.46
C THR A 589 -0.33 -33.66 0.90
N THR A 590 0.35 -33.26 -0.16
CA THR A 590 1.55 -33.92 -0.70
C THR A 590 2.84 -33.38 -0.11
N LEU A 591 2.77 -32.40 0.80
CA LEU A 591 3.95 -31.83 1.43
C LEU A 591 4.65 -32.86 2.32
N GLN A 592 5.70 -33.46 1.76
CA GLN A 592 6.53 -34.45 2.44
C GLN A 592 7.44 -33.75 3.46
N LYS A 593 7.78 -34.49 4.53
CA LYS A 593 8.77 -34.06 5.53
C LYS A 593 10.09 -33.65 4.85
N LEU A 594 10.58 -32.43 5.12
CA LEU A 594 11.98 -32.09 4.83
C LEU A 594 12.89 -32.72 5.91
N GLU A 595 13.90 -33.45 5.46
CA GLU A 595 14.92 -34.04 6.32
C GLU A 595 15.82 -32.92 6.87
N ILE A 596 15.75 -32.63 8.17
CA ILE A 596 16.71 -31.74 8.82
C ILE A 596 17.90 -32.62 9.23
N ILE A 597 19.01 -32.47 8.52
CA ILE A 597 20.30 -33.07 8.89
C ILE A 597 20.97 -32.10 9.86
N ASP A 598 21.08 -32.46 11.14
CA ASP A 598 21.97 -31.76 12.07
C ASP A 598 23.44 -31.95 11.58
N PRO A 599 24.14 -30.87 11.17
CA PRO A 599 25.50 -30.98 10.63
C PRO A 599 26.54 -31.50 11.64
N ASN A 600 26.26 -31.38 12.95
CA ASN A 600 27.19 -31.70 14.02
C ASN A 600 26.92 -33.08 14.65
N THR A 601 25.69 -33.59 14.58
CA THR A 601 25.32 -34.85 15.22
C THR A 601 24.89 -35.94 14.24
N GLY A 602 24.59 -35.61 12.98
CA GLY A 602 24.12 -36.56 11.98
C GLY A 602 22.77 -37.22 12.32
N LEU A 603 22.07 -36.72 13.34
CA LEU A 603 20.76 -37.21 13.76
C LEU A 603 19.66 -36.44 13.04
N THR A 604 18.75 -37.19 12.42
CA THR A 604 17.49 -36.69 11.85
C THR A 604 16.44 -36.61 12.97
N ASP A 605 15.98 -35.42 13.35
CA ASP A 605 14.78 -35.30 14.20
C ASP A 605 13.52 -35.14 13.33
N TYR A 606 12.35 -35.52 13.86
CA TYR A 606 11.13 -35.74 13.10
C TYR A 606 10.02 -34.74 13.43
N GLY A 607 9.95 -33.64 12.65
CA GLY A 607 8.72 -32.83 12.55
C GLY A 607 7.63 -33.58 11.77
N ALA A 608 6.39 -33.54 12.26
CA ALA A 608 5.24 -34.24 11.66
C ALA A 608 4.90 -33.72 10.26
N SER A 609 4.70 -34.64 9.31
CA SER A 609 4.28 -34.36 7.93
C SER A 609 2.79 -33.99 7.82
N GLY A 610 2.45 -32.76 7.41
CA GLY A 610 1.06 -32.32 7.18
C GLY A 610 0.78 -30.89 7.67
N VAL A 611 -0.22 -30.21 7.11
CA VAL A 611 -0.53 -28.81 7.46
C VAL A 611 -1.20 -28.72 8.84
N LYS A 612 -0.51 -28.10 9.81
CA LYS A 612 -1.02 -27.87 11.17
C LYS A 612 -1.77 -26.55 11.31
N ASN A 613 -2.64 -26.46 12.32
CA ASN A 613 -3.41 -25.27 12.68
C ASN A 613 -4.11 -24.64 11.47
N ALA A 614 -4.67 -25.48 10.60
CA ALA A 614 -5.53 -25.05 9.51
C ALA A 614 -6.95 -24.81 10.04
N THR A 615 -7.69 -23.93 9.39
CA THR A 615 -9.12 -23.75 9.64
C THR A 615 -9.89 -24.22 8.42
N VAL A 616 -10.80 -25.17 8.61
CA VAL A 616 -11.66 -25.67 7.52
C VAL A 616 -13.02 -25.02 7.67
N LYS A 617 -13.55 -24.40 6.60
CA LYS A 617 -14.85 -23.73 6.60
C LYS A 617 -15.72 -24.26 5.47
N ASP A 618 -16.99 -24.55 5.78
CA ASP A 618 -18.01 -24.83 4.78
C ASP A 618 -19.22 -23.93 4.95
N TYR A 619 -19.42 -23.03 4.00
CA TYR A 619 -20.57 -22.14 3.94
C TYR A 619 -21.70 -22.82 3.15
N LEU A 620 -22.77 -23.17 3.84
CA LEU A 620 -23.91 -23.85 3.24
C LEU A 620 -24.70 -22.89 2.33
N ASP A 621 -25.24 -23.45 1.25
CA ASP A 621 -26.13 -22.71 0.36
C ASP A 621 -27.37 -22.22 1.15
N PRO A 622 -27.85 -20.98 0.94
CA PRO A 622 -28.93 -20.39 1.73
C PRO A 622 -30.23 -21.21 1.79
N ARG A 623 -30.43 -22.12 0.83
CA ARG A 623 -31.57 -23.05 0.76
C ARG A 623 -31.46 -24.24 1.72
N PHE A 624 -30.32 -24.44 2.36
CA PHE A 624 -30.05 -25.51 3.30
C PHE A 624 -29.78 -24.98 4.70
N GLU A 625 -29.96 -25.86 5.67
CA GLU A 625 -29.59 -25.66 7.06
C GLU A 625 -29.08 -26.96 7.68
N PRO A 626 -28.18 -26.91 8.66
CA PRO A 626 -27.77 -28.10 9.40
C PRO A 626 -28.97 -28.71 10.12
N THR A 627 -29.01 -30.04 10.19
CA THR A 627 -30.04 -30.73 10.97
C THR A 627 -29.85 -30.46 12.47
N GLN A 628 -30.95 -30.48 13.22
CA GLN A 628 -30.90 -30.32 14.68
C GLN A 628 -30.01 -31.37 15.35
N LYS A 629 -30.04 -32.61 14.83
CA LYS A 629 -29.20 -33.71 15.27
C LYS A 629 -27.71 -33.38 15.10
N PHE A 630 -27.30 -32.93 13.91
CA PHE A 630 -25.91 -32.52 13.67
C PHE A 630 -25.48 -31.37 14.58
N LEU A 631 -26.33 -30.35 14.77
CA LEU A 631 -26.05 -29.24 15.68
C LEU A 631 -25.86 -29.72 17.13
N GLU A 632 -26.59 -30.75 17.56
CA GLU A 632 -26.43 -31.35 18.89
C GLU A 632 -25.14 -32.17 18.98
N ASP A 633 -24.78 -32.92 17.94
CA ASP A 633 -23.57 -33.74 17.89
C ASP A 633 -22.28 -32.90 17.99
N ILE A 634 -22.25 -31.71 17.37
CA ILE A 634 -21.05 -30.85 17.38
C ILE A 634 -20.89 -30.00 18.64
N LYS A 635 -21.95 -29.80 19.45
CA LYS A 635 -21.90 -28.93 20.66
C LYS A 635 -20.80 -29.32 21.65
N ALA A 636 -20.48 -30.61 21.73
CA ALA A 636 -19.46 -31.15 22.63
C ALA A 636 -18.11 -31.40 21.94
N THR A 637 -17.98 -31.12 20.65
CA THR A 637 -16.75 -31.34 19.89
C THR A 637 -15.85 -30.10 19.97
N PRO A 638 -14.63 -30.18 20.54
CA PRO A 638 -13.70 -29.06 20.56
C PRO A 638 -13.36 -28.58 19.14
N ASP A 639 -13.11 -27.28 19.02
CA ASP A 639 -12.70 -26.61 17.78
C ASP A 639 -13.71 -26.66 16.62
N VAL A 640 -14.97 -27.04 16.85
CA VAL A 640 -16.04 -27.03 15.83
C VAL A 640 -17.14 -26.07 16.23
N GLN A 641 -17.58 -25.24 15.28
CA GLN A 641 -18.72 -24.35 15.49
C GLN A 641 -19.58 -24.22 14.23
N ALA A 642 -20.89 -24.04 14.45
CA ALA A 642 -21.84 -23.64 13.42
C ALA A 642 -22.26 -22.20 13.68
N ILE A 643 -21.93 -21.31 12.74
CA ILE A 643 -22.13 -19.86 12.85
C ILE A 643 -23.14 -19.44 11.79
N GLN A 644 -24.02 -18.50 12.12
CA GLN A 644 -24.85 -17.81 11.13
C GLN A 644 -24.25 -16.45 10.79
N ASP A 645 -24.19 -16.11 9.51
CA ASP A 645 -23.86 -14.76 9.08
C ASP A 645 -25.03 -13.77 9.33
N VAL A 646 -24.83 -12.48 9.03
CA VAL A 646 -25.85 -11.44 9.19
C VAL A 646 -27.12 -11.67 8.35
N SER A 647 -27.02 -12.51 7.33
CA SER A 647 -28.12 -12.88 6.42
C SER A 647 -28.79 -14.20 6.83
N GLY A 648 -28.31 -14.85 7.89
CA GLY A 648 -28.83 -16.13 8.39
C GLY A 648 -28.28 -17.36 7.65
N ASN A 649 -27.22 -17.23 6.85
CA ASN A 649 -26.58 -18.37 6.18
C ASN A 649 -25.63 -19.08 7.14
N TRP A 650 -25.58 -20.41 7.05
CA TRP A 650 -24.79 -21.23 7.96
C TRP A 650 -23.37 -21.44 7.45
N CYS A 651 -22.39 -21.31 8.35
CA CYS A 651 -21.00 -21.70 8.17
C CYS A 651 -20.63 -22.73 9.22
N ILE A 652 -20.13 -23.89 8.80
CA ILE A 652 -19.51 -24.87 9.70
C ILE A 652 -18.00 -24.67 9.66
N GLU A 653 -17.41 -24.38 10.81
CA GLU A 653 -15.98 -24.09 10.95
C GLU A 653 -15.32 -25.10 11.89
N TRP A 654 -14.22 -25.69 11.42
CA TRP A 654 -13.29 -26.49 12.21
C TRP A 654 -11.98 -25.73 12.35
N SER A 655 -11.67 -25.23 13.53
CA SER A 655 -10.41 -24.54 13.85
C SER A 655 -9.31 -25.52 14.27
N ASN A 656 -8.04 -25.10 14.27
CA ASN A 656 -6.92 -25.90 14.80
C ASN A 656 -6.78 -27.31 14.19
N GLN A 657 -7.13 -27.47 12.92
CA GLN A 657 -7.12 -28.77 12.24
C GLN A 657 -5.73 -29.14 11.74
N PHE A 658 -5.46 -30.44 11.72
CA PHE A 658 -4.30 -31.04 11.08
C PHE A 658 -4.71 -31.73 9.78
N ILE A 659 -4.18 -31.27 8.65
CA ILE A 659 -4.39 -31.88 7.34
C ILE A 659 -3.21 -32.83 7.06
N PRO A 660 -3.44 -34.16 7.05
CA PRO A 660 -2.36 -35.12 7.04
C PRO A 660 -1.67 -35.19 5.67
N TYR A 661 -0.36 -35.45 5.71
CA TYR A 661 0.37 -35.85 4.51
C TYR A 661 -0.11 -37.21 4.01
N MET A 662 -0.33 -37.30 2.70
CA MET A 662 -0.66 -38.54 2.01
C MET A 662 0.08 -38.56 0.68
N LYS A 663 0.89 -39.59 0.47
CA LYS A 663 1.43 -39.86 -0.86
C LYS A 663 0.26 -40.19 -1.78
N VAL A 664 0.21 -39.58 -2.98
CA VAL A 664 -0.91 -39.66 -3.93
C VAL A 664 -1.39 -41.10 -4.18
N ASP A 665 -0.50 -42.08 -4.03
CA ASP A 665 -0.75 -43.50 -4.34
C ASP A 665 -1.08 -44.36 -3.09
N ASP A 666 -1.07 -43.81 -1.88
CA ASP A 666 -1.21 -44.56 -0.63
C ASP A 666 -2.58 -44.35 0.02
N THR A 667 -3.54 -45.21 -0.31
CA THR A 667 -4.90 -45.19 0.26
C THR A 667 -4.98 -45.71 1.69
N THR A 668 -3.87 -46.10 2.33
CA THR A 668 -3.85 -46.65 3.70
C THR A 668 -3.72 -45.58 4.78
N ILE A 669 -3.31 -44.36 4.43
CA ILE A 669 -3.21 -43.22 5.34
C ILE A 669 -4.56 -42.49 5.43
N ALA A 670 -5.03 -42.23 6.64
CA ALA A 670 -6.30 -41.54 6.87
C ALA A 670 -6.23 -40.08 6.41
N LYS A 671 -7.13 -39.70 5.50
CA LYS A 671 -7.35 -38.30 5.11
C LYS A 671 -8.03 -37.52 6.24
N TRP A 672 -7.86 -36.20 6.28
CA TRP A 672 -8.76 -35.39 7.10
C TRP A 672 -10.15 -35.53 6.52
N SER A 673 -11.15 -35.91 7.33
CA SER A 673 -12.51 -36.14 6.86
C SER A 673 -13.53 -35.76 7.93
N LYS A 674 -14.57 -35.05 7.52
CA LYS A 674 -15.71 -34.66 8.36
C LYS A 674 -17.01 -34.77 7.58
N GLU A 675 -18.08 -35.06 8.31
CA GLU A 675 -19.42 -35.17 7.76
C GLU A 675 -20.34 -34.10 8.37
N ILE A 676 -21.19 -33.51 7.54
CA ILE A 676 -22.25 -32.57 7.92
C ILE A 676 -23.58 -33.18 7.49
N GLU A 677 -24.57 -33.22 8.37
CA GLU A 677 -25.94 -33.62 8.02
C GLU A 677 -26.79 -32.36 7.89
N VAL A 678 -27.22 -32.05 6.67
CA VAL A 678 -28.00 -30.85 6.32
C VAL A 678 -29.37 -31.23 5.81
N ARG A 679 -30.30 -30.27 5.78
CA ARG A 679 -31.60 -30.42 5.14
C ARG A 679 -31.95 -29.18 4.33
N ALA A 680 -32.70 -29.35 3.26
CA ALA A 680 -33.27 -28.21 2.56
C ALA A 680 -34.39 -27.59 3.41
N LYS A 681 -34.41 -26.26 3.54
CA LYS A 681 -35.39 -25.51 4.32
C LYS A 681 -36.82 -25.78 3.84
N ASP A 682 -37.79 -25.74 4.74
CA ASP A 682 -39.19 -26.03 4.41
C ASP A 682 -39.81 -24.97 3.48
N GLU A 683 -39.35 -23.72 3.60
CA GLU A 683 -39.76 -22.57 2.78
C GLU A 683 -39.22 -22.64 1.35
N PHE A 684 -38.12 -23.37 1.13
CA PHE A 684 -37.59 -23.60 -0.21
C PHE A 684 -38.47 -24.62 -0.93
N ILE A 685 -38.88 -24.31 -2.17
CA ILE A 685 -39.79 -25.19 -2.91
C ILE A 685 -39.15 -26.53 -3.34
N GLY A 686 -37.85 -26.55 -3.65
CA GLY A 686 -37.13 -27.72 -4.17
C GLY A 686 -36.65 -27.53 -5.63
N GLY A 687 -36.14 -28.58 -6.26
CA GLY A 687 -35.63 -28.57 -7.64
C GLY A 687 -34.46 -29.53 -7.87
N ASN A 688 -33.95 -29.57 -9.11
CA ASN A 688 -32.85 -30.45 -9.50
C ASN A 688 -31.50 -29.71 -9.52
N ASP A 689 -30.42 -30.46 -9.26
CA ASP A 689 -29.02 -30.00 -9.28
C ASP A 689 -28.78 -28.68 -8.52
N ILE A 690 -29.20 -28.68 -7.26
CA ILE A 690 -29.06 -27.59 -6.30
C ILE A 690 -27.74 -27.74 -5.56
N THR A 691 -26.89 -26.71 -5.60
CA THR A 691 -25.63 -26.68 -4.85
C THR A 691 -25.88 -26.72 -3.34
N THR A 692 -25.06 -27.45 -2.59
CA THR A 692 -25.18 -27.53 -1.13
C THR A 692 -24.34 -26.49 -0.38
N ASN A 693 -23.44 -25.77 -1.08
CA ASN A 693 -22.57 -24.72 -0.54
C ASN A 693 -22.41 -23.50 -1.45
N ILE A 694 -21.94 -22.43 -0.83
CA ILE A 694 -21.62 -21.16 -1.48
C ILE A 694 -20.20 -21.22 -2.06
N SER A 695 -20.11 -21.30 -3.39
CA SER A 695 -19.37 -20.32 -4.19
C SER A 695 -18.26 -19.52 -3.53
N SER A 696 -16.99 -19.92 -3.56
CA SER A 696 -15.81 -19.06 -3.37
C SER A 696 -15.32 -18.84 -1.94
N ILE A 697 -16.02 -19.37 -0.94
CA ILE A 697 -15.69 -19.15 0.48
C ILE A 697 -15.66 -20.44 1.31
N SER A 698 -16.18 -21.57 0.82
CA SER A 698 -15.89 -22.88 1.44
C SER A 698 -14.46 -23.30 1.08
N GLY A 699 -13.65 -23.66 2.07
CA GLY A 699 -12.26 -24.05 1.83
C GLY A 699 -11.43 -24.33 3.07
N ILE A 700 -10.13 -24.49 2.85
CA ILE A 700 -9.11 -24.63 3.89
C ILE A 700 -8.34 -23.33 3.99
N TYR A 701 -8.16 -22.83 5.21
CA TYR A 701 -7.58 -21.55 5.54
C TYR A 701 -6.37 -21.69 6.45
N LYS A 702 -5.44 -20.75 6.34
CA LYS A 702 -4.27 -20.61 7.22
C LYS A 702 -3.97 -19.14 7.45
N ASP A 703 -3.93 -18.70 8.71
CA ASP A 703 -3.74 -17.30 9.08
C ASP A 703 -4.73 -16.36 8.36
N ASP A 704 -6.00 -16.78 8.31
CA ASP A 704 -7.13 -16.14 7.61
C ASP A 704 -7.05 -16.07 6.07
N ASN A 705 -5.95 -16.49 5.46
CA ASN A 705 -5.88 -16.65 4.00
C ASN A 705 -6.45 -18.00 3.57
N LYS A 706 -7.32 -17.99 2.55
CA LYS A 706 -7.83 -19.22 1.91
C LYS A 706 -6.71 -19.86 1.08
N LEU A 707 -6.30 -21.07 1.45
CA LEU A 707 -5.31 -21.84 0.70
C LEU A 707 -5.95 -22.56 -0.49
N ILE A 708 -7.08 -23.23 -0.29
CA ILE A 708 -7.78 -23.99 -1.33
C ILE A 708 -9.29 -23.97 -1.12
N GLU A 709 -10.05 -23.99 -2.22
CA GLU A 709 -11.52 -24.02 -2.26
C GLU A 709 -12.07 -25.45 -2.32
N PHE A 710 -13.19 -25.71 -1.64
CA PHE A 710 -13.90 -27.00 -1.75
C PHE A 710 -14.73 -27.11 -3.04
N ASP A 711 -14.94 -28.36 -3.49
CA ASP A 711 -15.85 -28.65 -4.61
C ASP A 711 -17.30 -28.21 -4.32
N LYS A 712 -18.13 -28.16 -5.38
CA LYS A 712 -19.53 -27.74 -5.33
C LYS A 712 -20.47 -28.88 -5.73
N PRO A 713 -20.67 -29.89 -4.87
CA PRO A 713 -21.62 -30.95 -5.18
C PRO A 713 -23.06 -30.40 -5.24
N THR A 714 -23.90 -31.08 -6.02
CA THR A 714 -25.32 -30.75 -6.16
C THR A 714 -26.21 -31.90 -5.69
N VAL A 715 -27.45 -31.56 -5.30
CA VAL A 715 -28.48 -32.50 -4.87
C VAL A 715 -29.83 -32.20 -5.54
N ASN A 716 -30.68 -33.22 -5.64
CA ASN A 716 -32.07 -33.10 -6.09
C ASN A 716 -32.99 -32.98 -4.87
N VAL A 717 -33.69 -31.85 -4.75
CA VAL A 717 -34.56 -31.51 -3.62
C VAL A 717 -36.03 -31.71 -4.00
N PRO A 718 -36.77 -32.61 -3.31
CA PRO A 718 -38.19 -32.83 -3.56
C PRO A 718 -39.04 -31.55 -3.55
N ILE A 719 -40.03 -31.48 -4.45
CA ILE A 719 -40.92 -30.33 -4.59
C ILE A 719 -42.02 -30.35 -3.53
N LYS A 720 -42.15 -29.26 -2.77
CA LYS A 720 -43.15 -29.10 -1.72
C LYS A 720 -43.86 -27.76 -1.85
N PHE A 721 -45.11 -27.78 -2.30
CA PHE A 721 -46.02 -26.63 -2.26
C PHE A 721 -47.46 -27.09 -2.18
N ASN A 722 -48.36 -26.19 -1.75
CA ASN A 722 -49.79 -26.44 -1.71
C ASN A 722 -50.56 -25.25 -2.26
N VAL A 723 -51.57 -25.53 -3.09
CA VAL A 723 -52.55 -24.52 -3.53
C VAL A 723 -53.70 -24.50 -2.54
N ARG A 724 -53.96 -23.33 -1.95
CA ARG A 724 -55.00 -23.14 -0.93
C ARG A 724 -56.39 -23.02 -1.56
N ASP A 725 -57.41 -23.37 -0.79
CA ASP A 725 -58.80 -23.12 -1.15
C ASP A 725 -59.17 -21.65 -0.89
N LYS A 726 -60.12 -21.12 -1.69
CA LYS A 726 -60.70 -19.78 -1.53
C LYS A 726 -62.21 -19.85 -1.65
N GLU A 727 -62.92 -19.02 -0.91
CA GLU A 727 -64.37 -18.88 -1.00
C GLU A 727 -64.75 -17.41 -1.18
N THR A 728 -65.77 -17.15 -1.98
CA THR A 728 -66.38 -15.82 -2.11
C THR A 728 -67.88 -15.93 -2.30
N THR A 729 -68.57 -14.80 -2.13
CA THR A 729 -70.01 -14.69 -2.36
C THR A 729 -70.27 -13.51 -3.28
N ILE A 730 -71.03 -13.75 -4.34
CA ILE A 730 -71.47 -12.71 -5.29
C ILE A 730 -72.99 -12.67 -5.38
N PHE A 731 -73.53 -11.57 -5.91
CA PHE A 731 -74.94 -11.49 -6.21
C PHE A 731 -75.23 -12.15 -7.56
N TYR A 732 -76.40 -12.78 -7.69
CA TYR A 732 -76.79 -13.45 -8.94
C TYR A 732 -76.80 -12.47 -10.12
N GLY A 733 -76.16 -12.87 -11.23
CA GLY A 733 -75.99 -12.03 -12.41
C GLY A 733 -74.62 -11.35 -12.51
N GLU A 734 -73.79 -11.45 -11.48
CA GLU A 734 -72.39 -11.01 -11.52
C GLU A 734 -71.46 -12.09 -12.08
N ASN A 735 -70.28 -11.66 -12.55
CA ASN A 735 -69.22 -12.57 -12.99
C ASN A 735 -68.39 -13.07 -11.80
N VAL A 736 -67.72 -14.21 -11.98
CA VAL A 736 -66.77 -14.74 -11.01
C VAL A 736 -65.65 -13.71 -10.74
N PRO A 737 -65.42 -13.30 -9.47
CA PRO A 737 -64.32 -12.41 -9.13
C PRO A 737 -62.98 -13.10 -9.34
N THR A 738 -62.01 -12.41 -9.95
CA THR A 738 -60.69 -12.99 -10.24
C THR A 738 -59.51 -12.20 -9.70
N THR A 739 -59.73 -10.95 -9.30
CA THR A 739 -58.68 -10.08 -8.74
C THR A 739 -58.03 -10.72 -7.50
N GLY A 740 -56.72 -10.95 -7.55
CA GLY A 740 -55.93 -11.51 -6.45
C GLY A 740 -56.33 -12.94 -6.04
N VAL A 741 -57.03 -13.70 -6.90
CA VAL A 741 -57.43 -15.09 -6.58
C VAL A 741 -56.23 -16.03 -6.66
N GLU A 742 -55.50 -16.04 -7.78
CA GLU A 742 -54.33 -16.90 -7.96
C GLU A 742 -53.25 -16.60 -6.91
N GLU A 743 -52.94 -15.33 -6.65
CA GLU A 743 -51.98 -14.92 -5.61
C GLU A 743 -52.39 -15.36 -4.21
N PHE A 744 -53.69 -15.35 -3.88
CA PHE A 744 -54.16 -15.84 -2.59
C PHE A 744 -54.02 -17.37 -2.47
N MET A 745 -54.38 -18.08 -3.54
CA MET A 745 -54.37 -19.54 -3.57
C MET A 745 -52.93 -20.09 -3.64
N PHE A 746 -52.05 -19.44 -4.38
CA PHE A 746 -50.63 -19.77 -4.45
C PHE A 746 -49.78 -18.56 -4.85
N ASN A 747 -48.90 -18.13 -3.94
CA ASN A 747 -47.94 -17.05 -4.19
C ASN A 747 -46.50 -17.58 -4.10
N ALA A 748 -45.79 -17.61 -5.23
CA ALA A 748 -44.40 -18.04 -5.27
C ALA A 748 -43.42 -16.97 -4.72
N LYS A 749 -43.86 -15.72 -4.57
CA LYS A 749 -43.01 -14.56 -4.21
C LYS A 749 -43.15 -14.13 -2.75
N THR A 750 -44.11 -14.66 -1.98
CA THR A 750 -44.35 -14.18 -0.61
C THR A 750 -44.79 -15.31 0.35
N PRO A 751 -43.88 -15.81 1.21
CA PRO A 751 -42.43 -15.59 1.16
C PRO A 751 -41.85 -16.13 -0.16
N ASP A 752 -40.70 -15.60 -0.59
CA ASP A 752 -40.04 -16.07 -1.81
C ASP A 752 -39.64 -17.54 -1.67
N CYS A 753 -40.26 -18.40 -2.47
CA CYS A 753 -40.06 -19.85 -2.41
C CYS A 753 -38.69 -20.32 -2.94
N PHE A 754 -37.89 -19.44 -3.51
CA PHE A 754 -36.50 -19.69 -3.91
C PHE A 754 -35.48 -19.07 -2.94
N LEU A 755 -35.95 -18.37 -1.89
CA LEU A 755 -35.11 -17.77 -0.84
C LEU A 755 -34.04 -16.81 -1.39
N GLY A 756 -34.39 -15.99 -2.38
CA GLY A 756 -33.48 -15.02 -3.01
C GLY A 756 -32.41 -15.64 -3.91
N GLN A 757 -32.48 -16.95 -4.20
CA GLN A 757 -31.60 -17.65 -5.13
C GLN A 757 -32.23 -17.77 -6.52
N GLU A 758 -31.48 -18.31 -7.48
CA GLU A 758 -32.00 -18.57 -8.83
C GLU A 758 -33.22 -19.51 -8.81
N GLU A 759 -34.20 -19.18 -9.67
CA GLU A 759 -35.41 -19.98 -9.85
C GLU A 759 -35.06 -21.40 -10.32
N THR A 760 -35.56 -22.40 -9.61
CA THR A 760 -35.26 -23.81 -9.90
C THR A 760 -36.26 -24.45 -10.85
N GLY A 761 -37.30 -23.72 -11.23
CA GLY A 761 -38.34 -24.13 -12.15
C GLY A 761 -39.37 -23.02 -12.36
N THR A 762 -40.37 -23.30 -13.19
CA THR A 762 -41.44 -22.36 -13.55
C THR A 762 -42.81 -22.88 -13.13
N PHE A 763 -43.76 -21.97 -12.89
CA PHE A 763 -45.13 -22.31 -12.52
C PHE A 763 -46.11 -22.07 -13.66
N LEU A 764 -46.96 -23.07 -13.93
CA LEU A 764 -48.08 -22.98 -14.86
C LEU A 764 -49.41 -23.03 -14.09
N TYR A 765 -50.28 -22.06 -14.35
CA TYR A 765 -51.60 -21.91 -13.72
C TYR A 765 -52.70 -22.29 -14.72
N THR A 766 -53.58 -23.20 -14.34
CA THR A 766 -54.68 -23.64 -15.22
C THR A 766 -55.96 -23.89 -14.44
N TRP A 767 -57.06 -23.32 -14.93
CA TRP A 767 -58.38 -23.42 -14.32
C TRP A 767 -59.23 -24.52 -14.96
N PHE A 768 -59.94 -25.24 -14.11
CA PHE A 768 -60.86 -26.32 -14.47
C PHE A 768 -62.20 -26.14 -13.73
N LYS A 769 -63.25 -26.81 -14.22
CA LYS A 769 -64.49 -26.98 -13.45
C LYS A 769 -64.28 -27.92 -12.25
N GLU A 770 -65.32 -28.08 -11.44
CA GLU A 770 -65.33 -28.94 -10.24
C GLU A 770 -64.82 -30.37 -10.49
N ASP A 771 -65.07 -30.94 -11.67
CA ASP A 771 -64.59 -32.26 -12.06
C ASP A 771 -63.06 -32.37 -12.17
N GLY A 772 -62.34 -31.24 -12.18
CA GLY A 772 -60.88 -31.17 -12.29
C GLY A 772 -60.32 -31.56 -13.67
N THR A 773 -61.17 -31.76 -14.68
CA THR A 773 -60.77 -32.22 -16.02
C THR A 773 -61.33 -31.36 -17.15
N THR A 774 -62.51 -30.76 -16.98
CA THR A 774 -63.08 -29.82 -17.95
C THR A 774 -62.33 -28.49 -17.90
N LEU A 775 -61.57 -28.21 -18.95
CA LEU A 775 -60.71 -27.02 -19.07
C LEU A 775 -61.53 -25.73 -19.16
N ILE A 776 -61.17 -24.75 -18.32
CA ILE A 776 -61.61 -23.34 -18.44
C ILE A 776 -60.52 -22.53 -19.14
N GLY A 777 -59.25 -22.78 -18.83
CA GLY A 777 -58.10 -22.07 -19.39
C GLY A 777 -57.36 -21.26 -18.33
N ASN A 778 -57.23 -19.96 -18.54
CA ASN A 778 -56.55 -19.04 -17.61
C ASN A 778 -57.57 -18.23 -16.79
N ILE A 779 -57.07 -17.40 -15.87
CA ILE A 779 -57.91 -16.57 -15.01
C ILE A 779 -58.81 -15.57 -15.76
N SER A 780 -58.43 -15.14 -16.95
CA SER A 780 -59.24 -14.26 -17.80
C SER A 780 -60.42 -14.99 -18.44
N ASP A 781 -60.36 -16.30 -18.57
CA ASP A 781 -61.48 -17.11 -19.05
C ASP A 781 -62.47 -17.39 -17.91
N LEU A 782 -61.96 -17.58 -16.68
CA LEU A 782 -62.78 -17.69 -15.48
C LEU A 782 -63.60 -16.40 -15.22
N SER A 783 -63.01 -15.22 -15.42
CA SER A 783 -63.68 -13.92 -15.17
C SER A 783 -64.87 -13.62 -16.09
N LYS A 784 -65.06 -14.42 -17.15
CA LYS A 784 -66.18 -14.32 -18.09
C LYS A 784 -67.39 -15.17 -17.68
N ILE A 785 -67.25 -16.01 -16.65
CA ILE A 785 -68.29 -16.92 -16.20
C ILE A 785 -69.22 -16.19 -15.22
N SER A 786 -70.54 -16.31 -15.43
CA SER A 786 -71.58 -15.83 -14.50
C SER A 786 -72.39 -17.02 -13.98
N PRO A 787 -72.11 -17.54 -12.77
CA PRO A 787 -72.76 -18.75 -12.24
C PRO A 787 -74.22 -18.49 -11.89
N ARG A 788 -75.08 -19.51 -12.02
CA ARG A 788 -76.51 -19.42 -11.63
C ARG A 788 -76.79 -19.93 -10.21
N ASN A 789 -75.95 -20.83 -9.72
CA ASN A 789 -75.99 -21.42 -8.38
C ASN A 789 -74.57 -21.42 -7.82
N THR A 790 -74.40 -21.81 -6.56
CA THR A 790 -73.07 -22.05 -6.00
C THR A 790 -72.31 -23.04 -6.88
N GLU A 791 -71.11 -22.66 -7.31
CA GLU A 791 -70.24 -23.46 -8.17
C GLU A 791 -68.81 -23.47 -7.62
N VAL A 792 -68.09 -24.57 -7.85
CA VAL A 792 -66.68 -24.76 -7.46
C VAL A 792 -65.81 -24.84 -8.72
N TYR A 793 -64.73 -24.07 -8.73
CA TYR A 793 -63.69 -24.08 -9.77
C TYR A 793 -62.39 -24.61 -9.19
N LYS A 794 -61.55 -25.27 -9.98
CA LYS A 794 -60.27 -25.83 -9.53
C LYS A 794 -59.11 -25.11 -10.21
N LEU A 795 -58.15 -24.64 -9.41
CA LEU A 795 -56.87 -24.13 -9.88
C LEU A 795 -55.83 -25.23 -9.75
N LYS A 796 -55.31 -25.72 -10.88
CA LYS A 796 -54.09 -26.56 -10.91
C LYS A 796 -52.89 -25.64 -11.09
N VAL A 797 -51.93 -25.75 -10.18
CA VAL A 797 -50.60 -25.15 -10.32
C VAL A 797 -49.60 -26.27 -10.54
N GLU A 798 -48.84 -26.20 -11.63
CA GLU A 798 -47.81 -27.18 -11.99
C GLU A 798 -46.43 -26.52 -11.97
N PHE A 799 -45.48 -27.14 -11.26
CA PHE A 799 -44.07 -26.76 -11.22
C PHE A 799 -43.28 -27.61 -12.21
N ILE A 800 -42.53 -26.93 -13.09
CA ILE A 800 -41.69 -27.53 -14.12
C ILE A 800 -40.23 -27.23 -13.78
N PRO A 801 -39.41 -28.23 -13.38
CA PRO A 801 -38.00 -28.02 -13.05
C PRO A 801 -37.19 -27.50 -14.24
N ASN A 802 -36.25 -26.58 -13.99
CA ASN A 802 -35.36 -26.01 -15.03
C ASN A 802 -34.25 -26.99 -15.45
N LYS A 803 -33.85 -27.89 -14.55
CA LYS A 803 -32.79 -28.89 -14.77
C LYS A 803 -33.36 -30.30 -14.67
N ILE A 804 -32.72 -31.25 -15.37
CA ILE A 804 -33.18 -32.65 -15.44
C ILE A 804 -32.72 -33.54 -14.27
N GLY A 805 -31.66 -33.16 -13.53
CA GLY A 805 -31.26 -33.83 -12.28
C GLY A 805 -30.30 -35.02 -12.39
N ASP A 806 -29.80 -35.35 -13.59
CA ASP A 806 -28.94 -36.52 -13.81
C ASP A 806 -27.58 -36.43 -13.10
N ILE A 807 -27.03 -35.22 -12.95
CA ILE A 807 -25.73 -34.99 -12.29
C ILE A 807 -25.84 -35.41 -10.82
N SER A 808 -26.80 -34.85 -10.10
CA SER A 808 -27.01 -35.16 -8.69
C SER A 808 -27.42 -36.61 -8.49
N GLN A 809 -28.23 -37.19 -9.38
CA GLN A 809 -28.61 -38.60 -9.28
C GLN A 809 -27.40 -39.52 -9.45
N GLY A 810 -26.53 -39.23 -10.43
CA GLY A 810 -25.31 -40.01 -10.68
C GLY A 810 -24.29 -39.95 -9.55
N SER A 811 -24.31 -38.90 -8.73
CA SER A 811 -23.42 -38.71 -7.56
C SER A 811 -24.05 -39.10 -6.22
N GLY A 812 -25.26 -39.67 -6.21
CA GLY A 812 -25.97 -40.05 -4.98
C GLY A 812 -26.71 -38.90 -4.27
N GLY A 813 -26.79 -37.72 -4.89
CA GLY A 813 -27.49 -36.53 -4.41
C GLY A 813 -29.02 -36.59 -4.49
N GLY A 814 -29.61 -37.75 -4.76
CA GLY A 814 -31.05 -38.01 -4.74
C GLY A 814 -31.71 -38.21 -6.10
N ILE A 815 -32.90 -38.80 -6.08
CA ILE A 815 -33.73 -39.08 -7.27
C ILE A 815 -34.12 -37.77 -7.96
N LYS A 816 -34.08 -37.75 -9.29
CA LYS A 816 -34.53 -36.61 -10.09
C LYS A 816 -36.00 -36.23 -9.80
N VAL A 817 -36.24 -34.93 -9.76
CA VAL A 817 -37.56 -34.33 -9.62
C VAL A 817 -38.21 -34.19 -11.00
N GLU A 818 -39.44 -34.66 -11.11
CA GLU A 818 -40.29 -34.51 -12.30
C GLU A 818 -41.33 -33.39 -12.11
N ASN A 819 -42.08 -33.06 -13.17
CA ASN A 819 -43.18 -32.10 -13.09
C ASN A 819 -44.16 -32.45 -11.97
N THR A 820 -44.41 -31.49 -11.07
CA THR A 820 -45.22 -31.71 -9.85
C THR A 820 -46.37 -30.73 -9.82
N SER A 821 -47.58 -31.19 -9.53
CA SER A 821 -48.76 -30.32 -9.46
C SER A 821 -49.52 -30.40 -8.15
N SER A 822 -50.10 -29.28 -7.72
CA SER A 822 -51.05 -29.19 -6.62
C SER A 822 -52.32 -28.47 -7.07
N ILE A 823 -53.46 -28.78 -6.46
CA ILE A 823 -54.78 -28.29 -6.86
C ILE A 823 -55.49 -27.70 -5.64
N GLY A 824 -56.06 -26.50 -5.81
CA GLY A 824 -56.94 -25.86 -4.82
C GLY A 824 -58.32 -25.55 -5.41
N SER A 825 -59.30 -25.36 -4.55
CA SER A 825 -60.70 -25.12 -4.91
C SER A 825 -61.10 -23.66 -4.69
N TYR A 826 -61.84 -23.09 -5.63
CA TYR A 826 -62.43 -21.76 -5.53
C TYR A 826 -63.97 -21.86 -5.56
N THR A 827 -64.59 -21.69 -4.40
CA THR A 827 -66.04 -21.76 -4.21
C THR A 827 -66.67 -20.38 -4.38
N VAL A 828 -67.64 -20.26 -5.28
CA VAL A 828 -68.38 -19.01 -5.52
C VAL A 828 -69.84 -19.21 -5.13
N ASN A 829 -70.23 -18.66 -3.99
CA ASN A 829 -71.62 -18.67 -3.52
C ASN A 829 -72.46 -17.59 -4.18
N ILE A 830 -73.74 -17.89 -4.42
CA ILE A 830 -74.67 -16.99 -5.11
C ILE A 830 -75.81 -16.55 -4.20
N VAL A 831 -75.94 -15.25 -3.98
CA VAL A 831 -77.13 -14.63 -3.34
C VAL A 831 -78.12 -14.20 -4.43
N LYS A 832 -79.39 -14.59 -4.28
CA LYS A 832 -80.47 -14.24 -5.23
C LYS A 832 -81.40 -13.22 -4.60
N GLY A 833 -81.89 -12.29 -5.41
CA GLY A 833 -82.84 -11.28 -4.99
C GLY A 833 -84.28 -11.76 -4.95
N GLN A 834 -85.10 -11.05 -4.18
CA GLN A 834 -86.54 -11.27 -4.04
C GLN A 834 -87.27 -9.93 -3.89
N VAL A 835 -88.43 -9.78 -4.54
CA VAL A 835 -89.33 -8.65 -4.31
C VAL A 835 -90.73 -9.20 -4.04
N ASN A 836 -91.31 -8.82 -2.90
CA ASN A 836 -92.68 -9.18 -2.53
C ASN A 836 -93.64 -8.03 -2.86
N ALA A 837 -94.79 -8.33 -3.44
CA ALA A 837 -95.87 -7.39 -3.60
C ALA A 837 -97.03 -7.82 -2.70
N ILE A 838 -97.39 -6.97 -1.73
CA ILE A 838 -98.52 -7.17 -0.82
C ILE A 838 -99.67 -6.29 -1.29
N LYS A 839 -100.80 -6.92 -1.62
CA LYS A 839 -102.05 -6.23 -1.85
C LYS A 839 -102.88 -6.19 -0.59
N LYS A 840 -103.43 -5.02 -0.25
CA LYS A 840 -104.41 -4.84 0.82
C LYS A 840 -105.70 -4.25 0.26
N LEU A 841 -106.82 -4.72 0.81
CA LEU A 841 -108.17 -4.22 0.56
C LEU A 841 -108.91 -4.08 1.88
N ARG A 842 -109.77 -3.07 2.01
CA ARG A 842 -110.68 -2.99 3.16
C ARG A 842 -111.70 -4.12 3.10
N GLY A 843 -111.86 -4.86 4.18
CA GLY A 843 -112.76 -6.03 4.21
C GLY A 843 -114.21 -5.69 3.84
N SER A 844 -114.67 -4.49 4.23
CA SER A 844 -115.99 -3.95 3.88
C SER A 844 -116.19 -3.68 2.38
N GLU A 845 -115.11 -3.57 1.62
CA GLU A 845 -115.14 -3.26 0.18
C GLU A 845 -115.08 -4.51 -0.71
N ILE A 846 -115.02 -5.70 -0.12
CA ILE A 846 -115.00 -6.97 -0.84
C ILE A 846 -116.42 -7.55 -0.89
N TRP A 847 -116.94 -7.73 -2.11
CA TRP A 847 -118.26 -8.34 -2.33
C TRP A 847 -118.13 -9.50 -3.31
N PHE A 848 -117.96 -10.71 -2.77
CA PHE A 848 -117.75 -11.95 -3.52
C PHE A 848 -118.84 -12.30 -4.55
N PRO A 849 -120.12 -11.92 -4.38
CA PRO A 849 -121.11 -12.14 -5.44
C PRO A 849 -120.80 -11.42 -6.76
N ASN A 850 -119.92 -10.42 -6.78
CA ASN A 850 -119.44 -9.77 -8.01
C ASN A 850 -118.18 -10.42 -8.61
N GLY A 851 -117.74 -11.55 -8.05
CA GLY A 851 -116.49 -12.24 -8.39
C GLY A 851 -115.35 -11.93 -7.40
N ASP A 852 -114.35 -12.79 -7.35
CA ASP A 852 -113.16 -12.66 -6.50
C ASP A 852 -112.28 -11.48 -6.95
N PRO A 853 -111.84 -10.58 -6.05
CA PRO A 853 -110.89 -9.54 -6.39
C PRO A 853 -109.56 -10.12 -6.87
N ILE A 854 -109.15 -9.80 -8.10
CA ILE A 854 -107.87 -10.25 -8.69
C ILE A 854 -107.02 -9.04 -9.09
N PHE A 855 -105.76 -9.02 -8.67
CA PHE A 855 -104.80 -7.97 -9.05
C PHE A 855 -103.57 -8.60 -9.68
N THR A 856 -103.13 -8.00 -10.80
CA THR A 856 -101.92 -8.41 -11.51
C THR A 856 -100.80 -7.45 -11.19
N PHE A 857 -99.73 -7.96 -10.59
CA PHE A 857 -98.49 -7.24 -10.38
C PHE A 857 -97.52 -7.51 -11.54
N LYS A 858 -96.85 -6.45 -11.98
CA LYS A 858 -95.78 -6.50 -12.96
C LYS A 858 -94.49 -6.01 -12.32
N LEU A 859 -93.43 -6.82 -12.40
CA LEU A 859 -92.09 -6.48 -11.98
C LEU A 859 -91.19 -6.35 -13.21
N GLU A 860 -90.61 -5.17 -13.43
CA GLU A 860 -89.77 -4.85 -14.57
C GLU A 860 -88.33 -4.63 -14.12
N ARG A 861 -87.36 -5.41 -14.61
CA ARG A 861 -85.95 -5.07 -14.43
C ARG A 861 -85.57 -3.98 -15.41
N LEU A 862 -84.86 -2.97 -14.93
CA LEU A 862 -84.46 -1.78 -15.69
C LEU A 862 -82.95 -1.80 -15.98
N ASP A 863 -82.55 -1.23 -17.12
CA ASP A 863 -81.16 -0.86 -17.39
C ASP A 863 -80.81 0.53 -16.83
N GLU A 864 -79.58 0.99 -17.05
CA GLU A 864 -79.08 2.29 -16.58
C GLU A 864 -79.82 3.51 -17.17
N ARG A 865 -80.57 3.33 -18.26
CA ARG A 865 -81.37 4.37 -18.92
C ARG A 865 -82.87 4.20 -18.62
N ASP A 866 -83.21 3.38 -17.62
CA ASP A 866 -84.57 3.03 -17.23
C ASP A 866 -85.40 2.32 -18.31
N ASN A 867 -84.74 1.69 -19.30
CA ASN A 867 -85.43 0.82 -20.25
C ASN A 867 -85.69 -0.54 -19.62
N VAL A 868 -86.83 -1.13 -19.95
CA VAL A 868 -87.22 -2.45 -19.47
C VAL A 868 -86.42 -3.53 -20.21
N VAL A 869 -85.67 -4.32 -19.45
CA VAL A 869 -84.83 -5.42 -19.94
C VAL A 869 -85.36 -6.79 -19.59
N GLU A 870 -86.27 -6.89 -18.60
CA GLU A 870 -86.92 -8.13 -18.20
C GLU A 870 -88.27 -7.81 -17.56
N GLU A 871 -89.29 -8.64 -17.78
CA GLU A 871 -90.64 -8.45 -17.25
C GLU A 871 -91.14 -9.75 -16.61
N LEU A 872 -91.64 -9.66 -15.39
CA LEU A 872 -92.28 -10.74 -14.66
C LEU A 872 -93.68 -10.30 -14.26
N TYR A 873 -94.62 -11.24 -14.25
CA TYR A 873 -96.01 -11.00 -13.88
C TYR A 873 -96.46 -12.07 -12.90
N ASP A 874 -97.24 -11.65 -11.92
CA ASP A 874 -97.92 -12.59 -11.05
C ASP A 874 -99.22 -11.97 -10.50
N VAL A 875 -100.11 -12.78 -9.97
CA VAL A 875 -101.46 -12.39 -9.60
C VAL A 875 -101.77 -12.73 -8.16
N VAL A 876 -102.47 -11.83 -7.47
CA VAL A 876 -103.12 -12.12 -6.20
C VAL A 876 -104.62 -12.21 -6.41
N ARG A 877 -105.23 -13.25 -5.85
CA ARG A 877 -106.68 -13.48 -5.84
C ARG A 877 -107.16 -13.53 -4.40
N PHE A 878 -108.19 -12.75 -4.09
CA PHE A 878 -108.85 -12.76 -2.78
C PHE A 878 -110.07 -13.66 -2.85
N GLU A 879 -110.07 -14.72 -2.06
CA GLU A 879 -111.17 -15.68 -1.94
C GLU A 879 -111.96 -15.44 -0.65
N LYS A 880 -113.17 -16.00 -0.57
CA LYS A 880 -114.08 -15.78 0.57
C LYS A 880 -113.46 -16.11 1.94
N ASN A 881 -112.58 -17.12 1.99
CA ASN A 881 -111.95 -17.56 3.22
C ASN A 881 -110.78 -16.67 3.67
N ASP A 882 -110.35 -15.71 2.83
CA ASP A 882 -109.22 -14.83 3.15
C ASP A 882 -109.63 -13.61 4.01
N VAL A 883 -110.93 -13.30 4.08
CA VAL A 883 -111.44 -12.15 4.82
C VAL A 883 -111.62 -12.50 6.30
N ILE A 884 -110.77 -11.95 7.14
CA ILE A 884 -110.81 -12.15 8.59
C ILE A 884 -111.77 -11.13 9.22
N ILE A 885 -112.80 -11.61 9.93
CA ILE A 885 -113.80 -10.76 10.59
C ILE A 885 -113.15 -10.05 11.77
N GLY A 886 -113.00 -8.72 11.68
CA GLY A 886 -112.45 -7.86 12.74
C GLY A 886 -111.23 -7.03 12.33
N ASP A 887 -110.55 -7.39 11.24
CA ASP A 887 -109.42 -6.62 10.70
C ASP A 887 -109.89 -5.54 9.72
N GLU A 888 -109.23 -4.38 9.74
CA GLU A 888 -109.54 -3.27 8.81
C GLU A 888 -109.20 -3.63 7.35
N TYR A 889 -108.08 -4.32 7.14
CA TYR A 889 -107.60 -4.75 5.82
C TYR A 889 -107.41 -6.25 5.74
N THR A 890 -107.88 -6.84 4.65
CA THR A 890 -107.46 -8.18 4.19
C THR A 890 -106.27 -8.04 3.27
N SER A 891 -105.28 -8.95 3.38
CA SER A 891 -104.05 -8.88 2.59
C SER A 891 -103.71 -10.19 1.89
N LYS A 892 -103.15 -10.08 0.68
CA LYS A 892 -102.55 -11.17 -0.09
C LYS A 892 -101.19 -10.73 -0.59
N SER A 893 -100.27 -11.66 -0.78
CA SER A 893 -98.95 -11.34 -1.30
C SER A 893 -98.55 -12.26 -2.43
N VAL A 894 -97.62 -11.77 -3.23
CA VAL A 894 -96.92 -12.53 -4.23
C VAL A 894 -95.43 -12.23 -4.16
N SER A 895 -94.60 -13.19 -4.54
CA SER A 895 -93.14 -13.13 -4.35
C SER A 895 -92.40 -13.43 -5.64
N PHE A 896 -91.69 -12.43 -6.15
CA PHE A 896 -90.78 -12.58 -7.28
C PHE A 896 -89.41 -12.98 -6.75
N GLN A 897 -89.05 -14.26 -6.85
CA GLN A 897 -87.79 -14.81 -6.33
C GLN A 897 -86.77 -15.06 -7.44
N GLY A 898 -85.50 -15.28 -7.07
CA GLY A 898 -84.45 -15.65 -8.01
C GLY A 898 -83.95 -14.48 -8.86
N LEU A 899 -84.14 -13.25 -8.39
CA LEU A 899 -83.84 -12.03 -9.13
C LEU A 899 -82.33 -11.79 -9.22
N LYS A 900 -81.87 -11.32 -10.40
CA LYS A 900 -80.51 -10.84 -10.60
C LYS A 900 -80.30 -9.52 -9.87
N LYS A 901 -79.05 -9.15 -9.59
CA LYS A 901 -78.69 -7.79 -9.17
C LYS A 901 -79.23 -6.78 -10.20
N GLY A 902 -79.90 -5.72 -9.76
CA GLY A 902 -80.44 -4.72 -10.66
C GLY A 902 -81.48 -3.79 -10.04
N LYS A 903 -81.88 -2.79 -10.82
CA LYS A 903 -82.99 -1.89 -10.55
C LYS A 903 -84.30 -2.53 -11.04
N TYR A 904 -85.33 -2.57 -10.21
CA TYR A 904 -86.63 -3.20 -10.52
C TYR A 904 -87.78 -2.25 -10.25
N ARG A 905 -88.72 -2.12 -11.19
CA ARG A 905 -89.96 -1.37 -11.03
C ARG A 905 -91.14 -2.32 -10.83
N LEU A 906 -91.77 -2.25 -9.67
CA LEU A 906 -92.98 -2.97 -9.30
C LEU A 906 -94.20 -2.06 -9.51
N SER A 907 -95.17 -2.57 -10.26
CA SER A 907 -96.40 -1.86 -10.62
C SER A 907 -97.61 -2.78 -10.52
N GLU A 908 -98.78 -2.20 -10.26
CA GLU A 908 -100.05 -2.89 -10.33
C GLU A 908 -100.78 -2.54 -11.63
N SER A 909 -101.32 -3.55 -12.32
CA SER A 909 -102.13 -3.33 -13.51
C SER A 909 -103.50 -2.73 -13.14
N GLN A 910 -103.99 -1.80 -13.96
CA GLN A 910 -105.31 -1.18 -13.76
C GLN A 910 -106.43 -2.21 -13.62
N ASN A 911 -107.33 -1.96 -12.67
CA ASN A 911 -108.40 -2.88 -12.30
C ASN A 911 -109.80 -2.29 -12.60
N LEU A 912 -110.76 -3.14 -12.96
CA LEU A 912 -112.12 -2.78 -13.36
C LEU A 912 -113.03 -2.34 -12.21
N ARG A 913 -112.83 -2.92 -11.02
CA ARG A 913 -113.70 -2.72 -9.84
C ARG A 913 -113.04 -1.84 -8.78
N TYR A 914 -111.71 -1.75 -8.81
CA TYR A 914 -110.89 -1.10 -7.78
C TYR A 914 -109.96 -0.05 -8.40
N ASN A 915 -109.96 1.16 -7.85
CA ASN A 915 -108.97 2.18 -8.21
C ASN A 915 -107.80 2.14 -7.23
N PHE A 916 -106.61 2.45 -7.73
CA PHE A 916 -105.42 2.64 -6.91
C PHE A 916 -105.65 3.76 -5.87
N GLU A 917 -105.34 3.48 -4.60
CA GLU A 917 -105.45 4.45 -3.50
C GLU A 917 -104.05 4.90 -3.06
N SER A 918 -103.18 3.96 -2.69
CA SER A 918 -101.81 4.26 -2.27
C SER A 918 -100.88 3.05 -2.39
N ASN A 919 -99.57 3.31 -2.37
CA ASN A 919 -98.54 2.29 -2.19
C ASN A 919 -97.58 2.71 -1.06
N ALA A 920 -96.81 1.75 -0.55
CA ALA A 920 -95.76 1.96 0.46
C ALA A 920 -94.65 0.93 0.30
N ILE A 921 -93.42 1.29 0.66
CA ILE A 921 -92.31 0.33 0.75
C ILE A 921 -92.19 -0.13 2.20
N ASN A 922 -92.04 -1.43 2.43
CA ASN A 922 -91.74 -1.94 3.76
C ASN A 922 -90.25 -1.72 4.07
N ILE A 923 -89.96 -0.64 4.80
CA ILE A 923 -88.59 -0.25 5.19
C ILE A 923 -87.89 -1.24 6.13
N LEU A 924 -88.61 -2.24 6.68
CA LEU A 924 -88.02 -3.30 7.49
C LEU A 924 -87.32 -4.36 6.65
N LYS A 925 -87.60 -4.40 5.33
CA LYS A 925 -86.89 -5.27 4.39
C LYS A 925 -85.57 -4.61 3.95
N PRO A 926 -84.51 -5.40 3.71
CA PRO A 926 -83.18 -4.85 3.54
C PRO A 926 -83.00 -4.08 2.22
N CYS A 927 -83.67 -4.50 1.13
CA CYS A 927 -83.56 -3.83 -0.16
C CYS A 927 -84.11 -2.40 -0.10
N LYS A 928 -83.29 -1.44 -0.55
CA LYS A 928 -83.69 -0.03 -0.68
C LYS A 928 -84.64 0.15 -1.86
N GLY A 929 -85.57 1.09 -1.72
CA GLY A 929 -86.45 1.46 -2.80
C GLY A 929 -87.02 2.87 -2.67
N GLU A 930 -87.68 3.32 -3.73
CA GLU A 930 -88.31 4.62 -3.84
C GLU A 930 -89.73 4.52 -4.43
N GLN A 931 -90.58 5.48 -4.10
CA GLN A 931 -91.95 5.57 -4.63
C GLN A 931 -91.97 6.55 -5.80
N LEU A 932 -92.44 6.11 -6.96
CA LEU A 932 -92.56 6.93 -8.17
C LEU A 932 -94.00 6.86 -8.71
N GLY A 933 -94.86 7.72 -8.18
CA GLY A 933 -96.29 7.73 -8.49
C GLY A 933 -96.95 6.42 -8.06
N GLU A 934 -97.63 5.75 -8.98
CA GLU A 934 -98.29 4.46 -8.73
C GLU A 934 -97.30 3.28 -8.68
N ASN A 935 -96.01 3.50 -8.98
CA ASN A 935 -94.98 2.45 -9.03
C ASN A 935 -94.03 2.51 -7.83
N LEU A 936 -93.43 1.37 -7.51
CA LEU A 936 -92.34 1.25 -6.53
C LEU A 936 -91.07 0.77 -7.25
N VAL A 937 -89.92 1.37 -6.96
CA VAL A 937 -88.63 0.92 -7.51
C VAL A 937 -87.78 0.32 -6.40
N PHE A 938 -87.21 -0.85 -6.63
CA PHE A 938 -86.31 -1.58 -5.74
C PHE A 938 -84.92 -1.73 -6.36
N TYR A 939 -83.89 -1.50 -5.55
CA TYR A 939 -82.49 -1.58 -5.93
C TYR A 939 -81.89 -2.88 -5.39
N VAL A 940 -82.23 -3.99 -6.04
CA VAL A 940 -81.90 -5.35 -5.58
C VAL A 940 -80.41 -5.62 -5.79
N GLY A 941 -79.70 -5.90 -4.71
CA GLY A 941 -78.25 -6.15 -4.69
C GLY A 941 -77.36 -4.92 -4.90
N TYR A 942 -77.93 -3.72 -5.03
CA TYR A 942 -77.20 -2.45 -5.02
C TYR A 942 -77.11 -1.90 -3.59
N GLU A 943 -76.09 -1.11 -3.28
CA GLU A 943 -75.94 -0.45 -1.98
C GLU A 943 -77.08 0.53 -1.72
N ASP A 944 -77.34 1.42 -2.68
CA ASP A 944 -78.46 2.36 -2.67
C ASP A 944 -78.79 2.85 -4.09
N ILE A 945 -79.69 3.84 -4.18
CA ILE A 945 -80.15 4.46 -5.43
C ILE A 945 -79.02 5.11 -6.26
N ASN A 946 -78.01 5.70 -5.60
CA ASN A 946 -76.91 6.41 -6.23
C ASN A 946 -75.65 5.54 -6.35
N ASN A 947 -75.68 4.32 -5.80
CA ASN A 947 -74.52 3.45 -5.73
C ASN A 947 -74.86 2.00 -6.13
N SER A 948 -74.44 1.62 -7.34
CA SER A 948 -74.62 0.27 -7.90
C SER A 948 -73.61 -0.77 -7.38
N THR A 949 -72.73 -0.41 -6.43
CA THR A 949 -71.84 -1.40 -5.79
C THR A 949 -72.65 -2.49 -5.12
N THR A 950 -72.10 -3.70 -5.10
CA THR A 950 -72.80 -4.88 -4.61
C THR A 950 -73.02 -4.80 -3.10
N ASN A 951 -74.27 -4.91 -2.68
CA ASN A 951 -74.63 -5.17 -1.29
C ASN A 951 -75.39 -6.49 -1.20
N LEU A 952 -74.72 -7.51 -0.66
CA LEU A 952 -75.29 -8.86 -0.54
C LEU A 952 -76.50 -8.94 0.38
N SER A 953 -76.63 -8.00 1.33
CA SER A 953 -77.76 -7.93 2.26
C SER A 953 -79.00 -7.33 1.63
N ASN A 954 -78.89 -6.51 0.59
CA ASN A 954 -80.02 -5.87 -0.10
C ASN A 954 -80.72 -6.85 -1.07
N ASN A 955 -81.04 -8.04 -0.59
CA ASN A 955 -81.57 -9.14 -1.38
C ASN A 955 -83.10 -9.28 -1.32
N GLU A 956 -83.80 -8.64 -0.38
CA GLU A 956 -85.25 -8.75 -0.26
C GLU A 956 -85.91 -7.37 -0.18
N GLY A 957 -86.82 -7.07 -1.12
CA GLY A 957 -87.67 -5.87 -1.12
C GLY A 957 -89.13 -6.23 -0.94
N GLU A 958 -89.94 -5.31 -0.43
CA GLU A 958 -91.38 -5.51 -0.28
C GLU A 958 -92.17 -4.22 -0.47
N GLY A 959 -93.16 -4.28 -1.35
CA GLY A 959 -94.06 -3.19 -1.67
C GLY A 959 -95.49 -3.53 -1.28
N ILE A 960 -96.19 -2.58 -0.66
CA ILE A 960 -97.58 -2.69 -0.24
C ILE A 960 -98.43 -1.80 -1.14
N PHE A 961 -99.52 -2.32 -1.68
CA PHE A 961 -100.47 -1.61 -2.52
C PHE A 961 -101.86 -1.67 -1.89
N ILE A 962 -102.56 -0.54 -1.85
CA ILE A 962 -103.92 -0.40 -1.31
C ILE A 962 -104.80 0.17 -2.41
N ASN A 963 -105.96 -0.47 -2.64
CA ASN A 963 -106.96 0.07 -3.56
C ASN A 963 -108.31 0.20 -2.87
N GLN A 964 -109.08 1.14 -3.40
CA GLN A 964 -110.45 1.40 -2.99
C GLN A 964 -111.43 0.90 -4.05
N LYS A 965 -112.55 0.29 -3.64
CA LYS A 965 -113.61 -0.11 -4.56
C LYS A 965 -114.35 1.11 -5.12
N VAL A 966 -114.58 1.12 -6.42
CA VAL A 966 -115.24 2.25 -7.12
C VAL A 966 -116.43 1.86 -7.99
N SER A 967 -116.64 0.56 -8.24
CA SER A 967 -117.77 0.11 -9.07
C SER A 967 -118.31 -1.26 -8.63
N ASP A 968 -119.63 -1.31 -8.41
CA ASP A 968 -120.40 -2.54 -8.22
C ASP A 968 -121.03 -3.07 -9.52
N LYS A 969 -120.85 -2.37 -10.64
CA LYS A 969 -121.54 -2.66 -11.91
C LYS A 969 -120.97 -3.85 -12.69
N TYR A 970 -119.78 -4.33 -12.35
CA TYR A 970 -119.07 -5.37 -13.10
C TYR A 970 -119.10 -6.70 -12.34
N PHE A 971 -119.59 -7.75 -13.00
CA PHE A 971 -119.48 -9.15 -12.57
C PHE A 971 -118.40 -9.80 -13.44
N THR A 972 -117.27 -10.17 -12.86
CA THR A 972 -116.12 -10.65 -13.63
C THR A 972 -115.53 -11.92 -13.02
N HIS A 973 -114.99 -12.79 -13.86
CA HIS A 973 -114.06 -13.85 -13.43
C HIS A 973 -112.59 -13.37 -13.48
N THR A 974 -112.32 -12.15 -13.94
CA THR A 974 -110.99 -11.50 -14.05
C THR A 974 -111.14 -9.97 -14.00
N ASP A 975 -110.44 -9.28 -13.09
CA ASP A 975 -110.64 -7.83 -12.86
C ASP A 975 -109.69 -6.88 -13.62
N VAL A 976 -108.99 -7.35 -14.64
CA VAL A 976 -107.98 -6.54 -15.34
C VAL A 976 -108.61 -5.67 -16.44
N LEU A 977 -108.34 -4.35 -16.43
CA LEU A 977 -108.98 -3.36 -17.32
C LEU A 977 -108.42 -3.37 -18.76
N LYS A 978 -107.17 -3.86 -18.96
CA LYS A 978 -106.53 -3.90 -20.28
C LYS A 978 -105.56 -5.08 -20.40
N ASN A 979 -105.94 -6.10 -21.16
CA ASN A 979 -105.04 -7.18 -21.57
C ASN A 979 -104.36 -6.76 -22.88
N THR A 980 -103.10 -6.35 -22.84
CA THR A 980 -102.30 -6.17 -24.06
C THR A 980 -101.30 -7.32 -24.13
N ILE A 981 -101.68 -8.39 -24.83
CA ILE A 981 -100.76 -9.48 -25.14
C ILE A 981 -99.89 -9.01 -26.31
N ASN A 982 -98.69 -8.54 -26.02
CA ASN A 982 -97.69 -8.33 -27.06
C ASN A 982 -96.94 -9.64 -27.28
N ILE A 983 -97.33 -10.38 -28.32
CA ILE A 983 -96.56 -11.52 -28.81
C ILE A 983 -95.32 -10.96 -29.53
N LYS A 984 -94.16 -10.97 -28.88
CA LYS A 984 -92.88 -10.76 -29.58
C LYS A 984 -92.49 -12.08 -30.27
N LYS A 985 -92.17 -11.98 -31.57
CA LYS A 985 -91.61 -13.08 -32.38
C LYS A 985 -90.18 -13.38 -32.00
#